data_AF-A0A365N182-F1
#
_entry.id   AF-A0A365N182-F1
#
_cell.length_a   1.000
_cell.length_b   1.000
_cell.length_c   1.000
_cell.angle_alpha   90.00
_cell.angle_beta   90.00
_cell.angle_gamma   90.00
#
_symmetry.space_group_name_H-M   'P 1'
#
loop_
_entity.id
_entity.type
_entity.pdbx_description
1 polymer ?
#
loop_
_entity_poly.entity_id
_entity_poly.type
_entity_poly.pdbx_seq_one_letter_code
_entity_poly.pdbx_strand_id
1 'polypeptide(L)'
;MAEALGIVASPIAVIQISTEVINACKFYIEALRSDAPASLRNVLIEVSTLKSVLENLEFILKCETFTPALQNRLAAPNGPIEGCKAAMTALEKLFPKQSHQNGHNISKRQKVQATFATLAWPLKQGQVQDLLRQISRNKEGIQLALTTEVTKDVKDIKAASEEIRSILTREQRHRVYDWLTSTDPSPVHNRSRKLYEDGTGSWMLRSQYWIDWLASSTRCLWIHGIPGAGKTILASWLIENIQDYCNSVSTKSAPCMSIYYYCYFGHHQDEAAPFLRWAITQLSRWAGVVSMLMENLFRRGGEPSIPELLDALEQILQVFSRVYIVIDAVDESNPRDDLLDVIQTLVTDQRFFNLQILVTSREYIDIERAMERLSVSVPMANELVEQDIRIHVQSVLRSNRKFRCWPNDLLIEVEDVISTKAQGMFRWAVCQLHELQRLRGDREVVSKALKKLPKDLDETYERILLQVPKEDWQFVSHAFQWLWFYGELGPPDDGTPSVLLLDAIKDSTLRAGIDNSHLLYNPERLRELCGCLISSQEDSISFAHYTVKEYLDSSRICQGPLFFFSTGKTKVLTTCLDALLLQAQIVASRNLENPEKDNRIQFKDLWNNTSFHSLFYTMQSLRIWGEEISNRDDIYERVKRLLYPSTQFFRCVGKLGFDEGLERVHWDKLLEGTGFSRQSFAWTIDWNEQLTDSDASLFMSLFLILNDKESPLLSRLIREADLQALFSNRIVLKKKGDVSTYSRKCNWVAVRKTYEFDGPLIEVMVEFVNQESEAFHSLLVNHVGLYNPSQTLIHFTAVAARNSGGVRLLLDYGADPNCIGDHVHGDWPAKSMLAKFSRFHGMSPLRICKSGYCVTLEESFGPSGKEPEIRAIQDLLLECGGRDFQIEPNILFAFVLALFAAVVHASPASYCDASSSKVCYNWAVPSSTSSLYIRLEAPTTYQWVALGTGSRMSGSTMLVIYQDGSGNVTLSTRKGHGHDTPTYQAMSSIKLVEGSGVSNGSMVANIYWKDASIQGTANWISAWKKGSSMDTSDASSDFAEHDGTDSFSVDLSKATVSGTSNPFLNASNTTPSDNAVSGGGGGEDHTGSAHGVIMAVVFLIGFPIGSVLMPLLGKWLIHASWQIIAFVGMWIGFGIGKIAADRGGDWFHEPHVVLGTIVCVLMIVQPILGWMHHRNYVKYQRRTTISYGHIWYGRAIMIVGIINGGIGLQLSSASTALIVGYSIVGILVSAIYAAGAVRKVVQMKRKEHELLSDPSNSALELRA
;
A
#
# COMPACT_ATOMS: atom_id res chain seq x y z
N MET A 1 5.02 56.56 16.02
CA MET A 1 3.62 56.83 15.61
C MET A 1 3.49 58.00 14.63
N ALA A 2 4.14 59.16 14.84
CA ALA A 2 4.05 60.29 13.91
C ALA A 2 4.55 59.98 12.47
N GLU A 3 5.61 59.18 12.30
CA GLU A 3 6.11 58.77 10.98
C GLU A 3 5.18 57.80 10.25
N ALA A 4 4.52 56.87 10.95
CA ALA A 4 3.54 55.95 10.36
C ALA A 4 2.25 56.68 9.91
N LEU A 5 1.79 57.69 10.66
CA LEU A 5 0.65 58.53 10.28
C LEU A 5 0.95 59.42 9.07
N GLY A 6 2.19 59.90 8.92
CA GLY A 6 2.63 60.66 7.74
C GLY A 6 2.58 59.86 6.44
N ILE A 7 2.86 58.55 6.51
CA ILE A 7 2.89 57.64 5.34
C ILE A 7 1.49 57.31 4.82
N VAL A 8 0.50 57.21 5.72
CA VAL A 8 -0.91 57.00 5.32
C VAL A 8 -1.54 58.29 4.78
N ALA A 9 -1.14 59.45 5.31
CA ALA A 9 -1.70 60.73 4.90
C ALA A 9 -1.29 61.17 3.47
N SER A 10 -0.08 60.82 3.01
CA SER A 10 0.41 61.28 1.69
C SER A 10 -0.31 60.64 0.49
N PRO A 11 -0.57 59.32 0.41
CA PRO A 11 -1.38 58.71 -0.65
C PRO A 11 -2.82 59.25 -0.71
N ILE A 12 -3.45 59.45 0.45
CA ILE A 12 -4.82 59.99 0.56
C ILE A 12 -4.90 61.40 -0.05
N ALA A 13 -3.91 62.25 0.24
CA ALA A 13 -3.85 63.59 -0.35
C ALA A 13 -3.76 63.55 -1.89
N VAL A 14 -2.97 62.62 -2.44
CA VAL A 14 -2.84 62.47 -3.90
C VAL A 14 -4.13 61.91 -4.52
N ILE A 15 -4.83 60.99 -3.84
CA ILE A 15 -6.13 60.46 -4.28
C ILE A 15 -7.19 61.57 -4.37
N GLN A 16 -7.22 62.48 -3.39
CA GLN A 16 -8.14 63.63 -3.38
C GLN A 16 -7.88 64.55 -4.58
N ILE A 17 -6.63 65.00 -4.77
CA ILE A 17 -6.25 65.87 -5.89
C ILE A 17 -6.54 65.18 -7.23
N SER A 18 -6.24 63.88 -7.35
CA SER A 18 -6.52 63.11 -8.56
C SER A 18 -8.01 63.10 -8.90
N THR A 19 -8.89 63.06 -7.89
CA THR A 19 -10.35 63.09 -8.08
C THR A 19 -10.82 64.43 -8.63
N GLU A 20 -10.26 65.53 -8.15
CA GLU A 20 -10.58 66.88 -8.66
C GLU A 20 -10.15 67.05 -10.11
N VAL A 21 -8.93 66.60 -10.45
CA VAL A 21 -8.41 66.63 -11.84
C VAL A 21 -9.26 65.76 -12.77
N ILE A 22 -9.67 64.57 -12.33
CA ILE A 22 -10.56 63.68 -13.11
C ILE A 22 -11.90 64.35 -13.39
N ASN A 23 -12.52 64.99 -12.39
CA ASN A 23 -13.80 65.67 -12.54
C ASN A 23 -13.69 66.88 -13.47
N ALA A 24 -12.60 67.65 -13.38
CA ALA A 24 -12.32 68.74 -14.31
C ALA A 24 -12.20 68.22 -15.76
N CYS A 25 -11.43 67.14 -15.99
CA CYS A 25 -11.28 66.52 -17.30
C CYS A 25 -12.62 66.05 -17.88
N LYS A 26 -13.45 65.36 -17.09
CA LYS A 26 -14.77 64.89 -17.53
C LYS A 26 -15.67 66.05 -17.95
N PHE A 27 -15.72 67.11 -17.16
CA PHE A 27 -16.49 68.31 -17.48
C PHE A 27 -16.08 68.94 -18.82
N TYR A 28 -14.78 69.14 -19.05
CA TYR A 28 -14.31 69.75 -20.31
C TYR A 28 -14.53 68.83 -21.52
N ILE A 29 -14.37 67.51 -21.36
CA ILE A 29 -14.65 66.54 -22.43
C ILE A 29 -16.14 66.56 -22.80
N GLU A 30 -17.04 66.58 -21.82
CA GLU A 30 -18.49 66.62 -22.06
C GLU A 30 -18.96 67.96 -22.65
N ALA A 31 -18.40 69.07 -22.19
CA ALA A 31 -18.76 70.41 -22.67
C ALA A 31 -18.39 70.64 -24.15
N LEU A 32 -17.28 70.05 -24.60
CA LEU A 32 -16.70 70.29 -25.94
C LEU A 32 -16.99 69.17 -26.93
N ARG A 33 -17.39 67.97 -26.48
CA ARG A 33 -17.68 66.78 -27.31
C ARG A 33 -16.57 66.50 -28.34
N SER A 34 -16.79 66.81 -29.62
CA SER A 34 -15.85 66.56 -30.72
C SER A 34 -14.62 67.46 -30.69
N ASP A 35 -14.70 68.62 -30.03
CA ASP A 35 -13.67 69.66 -30.06
C ASP A 35 -12.73 69.59 -28.83
N ALA A 36 -12.83 68.52 -28.04
CA ALA A 36 -12.02 68.31 -26.85
C ALA A 36 -10.59 67.86 -27.21
N PRO A 37 -9.53 68.54 -26.72
CA PRO A 37 -8.14 68.15 -26.96
C PRO A 37 -7.82 66.71 -26.53
N ALA A 38 -7.11 65.97 -27.39
CA ALA A 38 -6.70 64.59 -27.08
C ALA A 38 -5.87 64.48 -25.80
N SER A 39 -5.09 65.50 -25.45
CA SER A 39 -4.30 65.55 -24.22
C SER A 39 -5.15 65.56 -22.94
N LEU A 40 -6.41 66.04 -22.95
CA LEU A 40 -7.32 65.92 -21.80
C LEU A 40 -7.73 64.47 -21.55
N ARG A 41 -7.92 63.68 -22.61
CA ARG A 41 -8.21 62.24 -22.51
C ARG A 41 -7.00 61.49 -21.95
N ASN A 42 -5.79 61.86 -22.37
CA ASN A 42 -4.56 61.27 -21.85
C ASN A 42 -4.34 61.59 -20.36
N VAL A 43 -4.62 62.84 -19.94
CA VAL A 43 -4.61 63.21 -18.51
C VAL A 43 -5.63 62.40 -17.73
N LEU A 44 -6.87 62.30 -18.23
CA LEU A 44 -7.93 61.53 -17.57
C LEU A 44 -7.51 60.06 -17.37
N ILE A 45 -6.92 59.43 -18.38
CA ILE A 45 -6.46 58.04 -18.31
C ILE A 45 -5.34 57.90 -17.28
N GLU A 46 -4.24 58.65 -17.42
CA GLU A 46 -3.08 58.51 -16.56
C GLU A 46 -3.38 58.81 -15.09
N VAL A 47 -4.13 59.88 -14.80
CA VAL A 47 -4.52 60.23 -13.43
C VAL A 47 -5.49 59.21 -12.84
N SER A 48 -6.40 58.63 -13.65
CA SER A 48 -7.29 57.54 -13.19
C SER A 48 -6.50 56.27 -12.85
N THR A 49 -5.49 55.93 -13.65
CA THR A 49 -4.63 54.77 -13.36
C THR A 49 -3.78 54.98 -12.11
N LEU A 50 -3.21 56.17 -11.91
CA LEU A 50 -2.45 56.48 -10.70
C LEU A 50 -3.34 56.45 -9.46
N LYS A 51 -4.55 57.01 -9.53
CA LYS A 51 -5.52 56.98 -8.42
C LYS A 51 -5.82 55.54 -7.98
N SER A 52 -6.08 54.64 -8.94
CA SER A 52 -6.34 53.22 -8.64
C SER A 52 -5.14 52.52 -7.98
N VAL A 53 -3.92 52.81 -8.43
CA VAL A 53 -2.69 52.25 -7.81
C VAL A 53 -2.54 52.73 -6.36
N LEU A 54 -2.85 54.00 -6.07
CA LEU A 54 -2.76 54.56 -4.73
C LEU A 54 -3.88 54.09 -3.80
N GLU A 55 -5.09 53.86 -4.31
CA GLU A 55 -6.21 53.26 -3.55
C GLU A 55 -5.91 51.81 -3.16
N ASN A 56 -5.27 51.04 -4.05
CA ASN A 56 -4.78 49.70 -3.73
C ASN A 56 -3.68 49.73 -2.66
N LEU A 57 -2.76 50.70 -2.72
CA LEU A 57 -1.75 50.90 -1.70
C LEU A 57 -2.38 51.29 -0.34
N GLU A 58 -3.40 52.15 -0.33
CA GLU A 58 -4.13 52.52 0.89
C GLU A 58 -4.84 51.31 1.52
N PHE A 59 -5.41 50.42 0.71
CA PHE A 59 -6.01 49.17 1.20
C PHE A 59 -4.98 48.29 1.89
N ILE A 60 -3.81 48.09 1.28
CA ILE A 60 -2.72 47.29 1.85
C ILE A 60 -2.20 47.92 3.15
N LEU A 61 -2.07 49.25 3.21
CA LEU A 61 -1.65 49.99 4.41
C LEU A 61 -2.61 49.82 5.61
N LYS A 62 -3.90 49.54 5.36
CA LYS A 62 -4.90 49.30 6.42
C LYS A 62 -4.85 47.90 7.02
N CYS A 63 -4.16 46.95 6.38
CA CYS A 63 -4.11 45.54 6.81
C CYS A 63 -2.94 45.21 7.77
N GLU A 64 -2.19 46.21 8.28
CA GLU A 64 -1.05 46.07 9.21
C GLU A 64 0.12 45.15 8.77
N THR A 65 0.18 44.76 7.49
CA THR A 65 1.28 43.95 6.92
C THR A 65 2.34 44.83 6.27
N PHE A 66 3.30 45.35 7.04
CA PHE A 66 4.39 46.15 6.45
C PHE A 66 5.77 45.65 6.83
N THR A 67 6.59 45.34 5.82
CA THR A 67 8.03 45.13 6.02
C THR A 67 8.76 46.49 6.05
N PRO A 68 9.74 46.68 6.94
CA PRO A 68 10.52 47.94 7.02
C PRO A 68 11.20 48.33 5.70
N ALA A 69 11.50 47.34 4.85
CA ALA A 69 12.14 47.55 3.54
C ALA A 69 11.22 48.24 2.52
N LEU A 70 9.93 47.90 2.51
CA LEU A 70 8.92 48.55 1.68
C LEU A 70 8.70 50.01 2.12
N GLN A 71 8.83 50.27 3.43
CA GLN A 71 8.61 51.58 4.04
C GLN A 71 9.67 52.59 3.61
N ASN A 72 10.92 52.16 3.66
CA ASN A 72 12.05 52.99 3.25
C ASN A 72 12.05 53.30 1.74
N ARG A 73 11.45 52.44 0.91
CA ARG A 73 11.38 52.63 -0.55
C ARG A 73 10.26 53.57 -0.98
N LEU A 74 9.10 53.51 -0.33
CA LEU A 74 7.93 54.31 -0.71
C LEU A 74 7.90 55.70 -0.05
N ALA A 75 8.42 55.82 1.18
CA ALA A 75 8.35 57.03 1.99
C ALA A 75 9.64 57.87 2.02
N ALA A 76 10.63 57.57 1.15
CA ALA A 76 11.86 58.33 1.07
C ALA A 76 11.60 59.82 0.74
N PRO A 77 12.42 60.77 1.23
CA PRO A 77 12.40 62.15 0.75
C PRO A 77 12.73 62.15 -0.76
N ASN A 78 11.83 62.65 -1.60
CA ASN A 78 11.84 62.49 -3.08
C ASN A 78 11.45 61.10 -3.60
N GLY A 79 10.78 60.29 -2.79
CA GLY A 79 10.23 59.00 -3.18
C GLY A 79 9.03 59.12 -4.14
N PRO A 80 8.57 57.99 -4.70
CA PRO A 80 7.54 57.97 -5.73
C PRO A 80 6.22 58.65 -5.34
N ILE A 81 5.80 58.52 -4.07
CA ILE A 81 4.53 59.08 -3.57
C ILE A 81 4.57 60.61 -3.52
N GLU A 82 5.66 61.19 -3.00
CA GLU A 82 5.84 62.65 -2.99
C GLU A 82 6.03 63.21 -4.41
N GLY A 83 6.72 62.46 -5.28
CA GLY A 83 6.81 62.78 -6.70
C GLY A 83 5.44 62.83 -7.40
N CYS A 84 4.55 61.89 -7.11
CA CYS A 84 3.16 61.91 -7.59
C CYS A 84 2.39 63.13 -7.07
N LYS A 85 2.55 63.47 -5.78
CA LYS A 85 1.88 64.63 -5.16
C LYS A 85 2.28 65.95 -5.79
N ALA A 86 3.58 66.16 -5.99
CA ALA A 86 4.10 67.37 -6.62
C ALA A 86 3.60 67.52 -8.06
N ALA A 87 3.67 66.45 -8.85
CA ALA A 87 3.22 66.46 -10.24
C ALA A 87 1.70 66.63 -10.36
N MET A 88 0.91 66.01 -9.47
CA MET A 88 -0.56 66.13 -9.49
C MET A 88 -1.03 67.54 -9.10
N THR A 89 -0.40 68.15 -8.10
CA THR A 89 -0.71 69.53 -7.69
C THR A 89 -0.37 70.54 -8.79
N ALA A 90 0.73 70.31 -9.52
CA ALA A 90 1.10 71.13 -10.68
C ALA A 90 0.10 70.95 -11.84
N LEU A 91 -0.39 69.73 -12.04
CA LEU A 91 -1.38 69.40 -13.07
C LEU A 91 -2.75 70.01 -12.77
N GLU A 92 -3.19 69.98 -11.51
CA GLU A 92 -4.43 70.60 -11.04
C GLU A 92 -4.46 72.12 -11.31
N LYS A 93 -3.35 72.83 -11.04
CA LYS A 93 -3.21 74.27 -11.29
C LYS A 93 -3.36 74.68 -12.75
N LEU A 94 -3.22 73.76 -13.70
CA LEU A 94 -3.41 74.04 -15.11
C LEU A 94 -4.90 74.19 -15.49
N PHE A 95 -5.81 73.70 -14.66
CA PHE A 95 -7.26 73.80 -14.83
C PHE A 95 -7.82 75.09 -14.17
N PRO A 96 -8.73 75.83 -14.85
CA PRO A 96 -9.42 76.96 -14.23
C PRO A 96 -10.30 76.53 -13.05
N LYS A 97 -10.26 77.28 -11.94
CA LYS A 97 -11.12 77.03 -10.76
C LYS A 97 -12.60 77.18 -11.15
N GLN A 98 -13.40 76.14 -10.93
CA GLN A 98 -14.85 76.16 -11.16
C GLN A 98 -15.59 76.87 -10.02
N SER A 99 -16.56 77.72 -10.35
CA SER A 99 -17.57 78.19 -9.39
C SER A 99 -18.72 77.18 -9.35
N HIS A 100 -18.89 76.46 -8.24
CA HIS A 100 -20.01 75.53 -8.04
C HIS A 100 -21.36 76.26 -8.10
N GLN A 101 -22.20 75.91 -9.08
CA GLN A 101 -23.65 76.06 -8.97
C GLN A 101 -24.36 74.85 -9.58
N ASN A 102 -25.19 74.21 -8.77
CA ASN A 102 -25.98 73.03 -9.08
C ASN A 102 -27.12 73.38 -10.05
N GLY A 103 -27.16 72.73 -11.21
CA GLY A 103 -28.29 72.82 -12.14
C GLY A 103 -28.07 71.96 -13.39
N HIS A 104 -28.96 71.01 -13.62
CA HIS A 104 -28.88 69.92 -14.60
C HIS A 104 -28.93 70.34 -16.11
N ASN A 105 -28.66 71.59 -16.45
CA ASN A 105 -28.59 72.06 -17.84
C ASN A 105 -27.35 72.94 -18.04
N ILE A 106 -26.39 72.46 -18.85
CA ILE A 106 -25.21 73.22 -19.26
C ILE A 106 -25.70 74.49 -19.99
N SER A 107 -25.57 75.65 -19.35
CA SER A 107 -26.03 76.90 -19.95
C SER A 107 -25.14 77.26 -21.14
N LYS A 108 -25.69 77.95 -22.15
CA LYS A 108 -24.91 78.48 -23.30
C LYS A 108 -23.66 79.27 -22.85
N ARG A 109 -23.70 79.88 -21.65
CA ARG A 109 -22.59 80.63 -21.04
C ARG A 109 -21.44 79.74 -20.56
N GLN A 110 -21.73 78.56 -20.00
CA GLN A 110 -20.71 77.59 -19.58
C GLN A 110 -20.01 76.94 -20.78
N LYS A 111 -20.74 76.70 -21.87
CA LYS A 111 -20.15 76.17 -23.11
C LYS A 111 -19.17 77.16 -23.72
N VAL A 112 -19.53 78.45 -23.77
CA VAL A 112 -18.63 79.54 -24.22
C VAL A 112 -17.40 79.67 -23.33
N GLN A 113 -17.57 79.61 -22.00
CA GLN A 113 -16.46 79.67 -21.05
C GLN A 113 -15.50 78.48 -21.19
N ALA A 114 -16.05 77.27 -21.42
CA ALA A 114 -15.27 76.10 -21.76
C ALA A 114 -14.50 76.29 -23.07
N THR A 115 -15.14 76.77 -24.14
CA THR A 115 -14.50 77.03 -25.45
C THR A 115 -13.35 78.03 -25.38
N PHE A 116 -13.48 79.12 -24.60
CA PHE A 116 -12.40 80.08 -24.37
C PHE A 116 -11.23 79.47 -23.58
N ALA A 117 -11.52 78.61 -22.59
CA ALA A 117 -10.48 77.88 -21.86
C ALA A 117 -9.75 76.86 -22.75
N THR A 118 -10.43 76.26 -23.73
CA THR A 118 -9.81 75.32 -24.70
C THR A 118 -8.88 76.02 -25.69
N LEU A 119 -9.16 77.26 -26.08
CA LEU A 119 -8.30 78.02 -27.01
C LEU A 119 -6.90 78.30 -26.43
N ALA A 120 -6.76 78.32 -25.10
CA ALA A 120 -5.47 78.44 -24.41
C ALA A 120 -4.76 77.10 -24.15
N TRP A 121 -5.42 75.97 -24.41
CA TRP A 121 -4.91 74.61 -24.16
C TRP A 121 -3.68 74.22 -25.00
N PRO A 122 -3.57 74.60 -26.30
CA PRO A 122 -2.39 74.27 -27.13
C PRO A 122 -1.08 74.85 -26.56
N LEU A 123 -1.13 76.02 -25.91
CA LEU A 123 0.04 76.66 -25.29
C LEU A 123 0.51 75.94 -24.01
N LYS A 124 -0.35 75.12 -23.40
CA LYS A 124 -0.06 74.35 -22.17
C LYS A 124 0.33 72.89 -22.45
N GLN A 125 0.27 72.45 -23.71
CA GLN A 125 0.39 71.04 -24.08
C GLN A 125 1.75 70.41 -23.73
N GLY A 126 2.86 71.16 -23.87
CA GLY A 126 4.20 70.69 -23.50
C GLY A 126 4.34 70.41 -22.00
N GLN A 127 3.88 71.35 -21.15
CA GLN A 127 3.91 71.20 -19.69
C GLN A 127 3.07 70.01 -19.21
N VAL A 128 1.90 69.78 -19.82
CA VAL A 128 1.04 68.63 -19.51
C VAL A 128 1.75 67.31 -19.83
N GLN A 129 2.44 67.21 -20.96
CA GLN A 129 3.17 65.99 -21.33
C GLN A 129 4.31 65.66 -20.38
N ASP A 130 5.05 66.67 -19.90
CA ASP A 130 6.15 66.46 -18.96
C ASP A 130 5.64 66.03 -17.57
N LEU A 131 4.54 66.62 -17.10
CA LEU A 131 3.89 66.21 -15.84
C LEU A 131 3.34 64.79 -15.92
N LEU A 132 2.74 64.39 -17.06
CA LEU A 132 2.27 63.02 -17.26
C LEU A 132 3.42 61.99 -17.27
N ARG A 133 4.58 62.34 -17.84
CA ARG A 133 5.78 61.48 -17.76
C ARG A 133 6.26 61.30 -16.32
N GLN A 134 6.24 62.35 -15.52
CA GLN A 134 6.60 62.26 -14.09
C GLN A 134 5.62 61.38 -13.32
N ILE A 135 4.31 61.53 -13.58
CA ILE A 135 3.26 60.69 -13.00
C ILE A 135 3.46 59.21 -13.38
N SER A 136 3.73 58.90 -14.65
CA SER A 136 3.94 57.51 -15.09
C SER A 136 5.16 56.86 -14.43
N ARG A 137 6.30 57.55 -14.40
CA ARG A 137 7.53 57.03 -13.78
C ARG A 137 7.36 56.72 -12.30
N ASN A 138 6.71 57.62 -11.56
CA ASN A 138 6.46 57.41 -10.14
C ASN A 138 5.42 56.30 -9.91
N LYS A 139 4.38 56.20 -10.76
CA LYS A 139 3.39 55.11 -10.75
C LYS A 139 4.07 53.73 -10.93
N GLU A 140 4.95 53.61 -11.92
CA GLU A 140 5.71 52.38 -12.20
C GLU A 140 6.61 51.98 -11.01
N GLY A 141 7.25 52.96 -10.37
CA GLY A 141 8.05 52.73 -9.16
C GLY A 141 7.24 52.17 -7.98
N ILE A 142 6.01 52.66 -7.78
CA ILE A 142 5.08 52.15 -6.75
C ILE A 142 4.64 50.72 -7.08
N GLN A 143 4.27 50.46 -8.35
CA GLN A 143 3.84 49.13 -8.80
C GLN A 143 4.93 48.08 -8.68
N LEU A 144 6.18 48.40 -8.99
CA LEU A 144 7.30 47.47 -8.86
C LEU A 144 7.56 47.07 -7.39
N ALA A 145 7.50 48.04 -6.47
CA ALA A 145 7.68 47.79 -5.04
C ALA A 145 6.59 46.86 -4.49
N LEU A 146 5.32 47.09 -4.87
CA LEU A 146 4.19 46.25 -4.49
C LEU A 146 4.28 44.82 -5.07
N THR A 147 4.67 44.69 -6.33
CA THR A 147 4.76 43.38 -7.00
C THR A 147 5.88 42.50 -6.39
N THR A 148 6.97 43.11 -5.94
CA THR A 148 8.08 42.39 -5.30
C THR A 148 7.67 41.77 -3.97
N GLU A 149 6.85 42.48 -3.18
CA GLU A 149 6.36 41.98 -1.87
C GLU A 149 5.37 40.82 -2.05
N VAL A 150 4.39 40.98 -2.94
CA VAL A 150 3.40 39.93 -3.25
C VAL A 150 4.07 38.65 -3.76
N THR A 151 5.16 38.76 -4.52
CA THR A 151 5.90 37.59 -5.03
C THR A 151 6.60 36.80 -3.92
N LYS A 152 7.00 37.47 -2.83
CA LYS A 152 7.61 36.81 -1.67
C LYS A 152 6.58 36.01 -0.88
N ASP A 153 5.43 36.63 -0.58
CA ASP A 153 4.35 35.97 0.16
C ASP A 153 3.78 34.76 -0.59
N VAL A 154 3.70 34.81 -1.94
CA VAL A 154 3.29 33.67 -2.77
C VAL A 154 4.28 32.50 -2.67
N LYS A 155 5.59 32.76 -2.53
CA LYS A 155 6.57 31.70 -2.32
C LYS A 155 6.40 31.03 -0.96
N ASP A 156 6.13 31.82 0.08
CA ASP A 156 5.93 31.32 1.44
C ASP A 156 4.63 30.50 1.56
N ILE A 157 3.55 30.92 0.88
CA ILE A 157 2.28 30.16 0.80
C ILE A 157 2.43 28.86 0.01
N LYS A 158 3.21 28.87 -1.07
CA LYS A 158 3.46 27.66 -1.87
C LYS A 158 4.18 26.59 -1.05
N ALA A 159 5.16 26.98 -0.24
CA ALA A 159 5.85 26.08 0.67
C ALA A 159 4.89 25.44 1.69
N ALA A 160 4.00 26.23 2.30
CA ALA A 160 2.99 25.73 3.24
C ALA A 160 1.94 24.81 2.59
N SER A 161 1.55 25.07 1.34
CA SER A 161 0.59 24.24 0.61
C SER A 161 1.17 22.89 0.16
N GLU A 162 2.47 22.82 -0.10
CA GLU A 162 3.16 21.57 -0.43
C GLU A 162 3.26 20.64 0.80
N GLU A 163 3.39 21.20 2.01
CA GLU A 163 3.42 20.48 3.29
C GLU A 163 2.06 19.84 3.67
N ILE A 164 0.94 20.49 3.33
CA ILE A 164 -0.41 19.96 3.61
C ILE A 164 -0.78 18.81 2.65
N ARG A 165 -0.27 18.83 1.41
CA ARG A 165 -0.56 17.79 0.39
C ARG A 165 0.10 16.44 0.72
N SER A 166 1.10 16.41 1.60
CA SER A 166 1.78 15.19 2.06
C SER A 166 1.11 14.46 3.22
N ILE A 167 -0.06 14.91 3.70
CA ILE A 167 -0.78 14.17 4.76
C ILE A 167 -1.51 12.96 4.14
N LEU A 168 -0.79 11.85 4.05
CA LEU A 168 -1.30 10.55 3.61
C LEU A 168 -2.53 10.12 4.42
N THR A 169 -3.50 9.42 3.81
CA THR A 169 -4.60 8.79 4.55
C THR A 169 -4.11 7.63 5.41
N ARG A 170 -4.87 7.22 6.43
CA ARG A 170 -4.50 6.07 7.28
C ARG A 170 -4.28 4.79 6.45
N GLU A 171 -5.11 4.58 5.43
CA GLU A 171 -4.99 3.42 4.54
C GLU A 171 -3.71 3.50 3.70
N GLN A 172 -3.38 4.68 3.15
CA GLN A 172 -2.14 4.85 2.40
C GLN A 172 -0.90 4.67 3.28
N ARG A 173 -0.93 5.18 4.53
CA ARG A 173 0.15 4.95 5.49
C ARG A 173 0.34 3.46 5.79
N HIS A 174 -0.74 2.71 5.98
CA HIS A 174 -0.66 1.26 6.19
C HIS A 174 -0.02 0.55 5.00
N ARG A 175 -0.35 0.92 3.75
CA ARG A 175 0.30 0.33 2.57
C ARG A 175 1.81 0.58 2.55
N VAL A 176 2.26 1.75 2.99
CA VAL A 176 3.70 2.04 3.12
C VAL A 176 4.33 1.19 4.23
N TYR A 177 3.66 1.02 5.38
CA TYR A 177 4.16 0.17 6.46
C TYR A 177 4.29 -1.30 6.03
N ASP A 178 3.31 -1.80 5.30
CA ASP A 178 3.29 -3.19 4.84
C ASP A 178 4.38 -3.40 3.78
N TRP A 179 4.59 -2.43 2.90
CA TRP A 179 5.69 -2.46 1.93
C TRP A 179 7.08 -2.44 2.59
N LEU A 180 7.25 -1.72 3.70
CA LEU A 180 8.53 -1.69 4.42
C LEU A 180 8.80 -2.94 5.26
N THR A 181 7.76 -3.59 5.78
CA THR A 181 7.94 -4.71 6.72
C THR A 181 8.32 -5.99 5.97
N SER A 182 9.62 -6.23 5.78
CA SER A 182 10.15 -7.48 5.20
C SER A 182 10.34 -8.59 6.24
N THR A 183 10.67 -8.23 7.48
CA THR A 183 11.01 -9.15 8.56
C THR A 183 10.33 -8.70 9.85
N ASP A 184 9.63 -9.61 10.54
CA ASP A 184 8.98 -9.34 11.83
C ASP A 184 9.77 -10.04 12.97
N PRO A 185 10.49 -9.30 13.83
CA PRO A 185 11.22 -9.87 14.96
C PRO A 185 10.34 -10.32 16.15
N SER A 186 9.03 -10.05 16.13
CA SER A 186 8.13 -10.31 17.26
C SER A 186 8.02 -11.80 17.67
N PRO A 187 8.00 -12.79 16.75
CA PRO A 187 7.99 -14.20 17.11
C PRO A 187 9.25 -14.62 17.89
N VAL A 188 10.42 -14.14 17.49
CA VAL A 188 11.69 -14.40 18.19
C VAL A 188 11.68 -13.79 19.59
N HIS A 189 11.19 -12.55 19.70
CA HIS A 189 11.03 -11.89 21.00
C HIS A 189 10.12 -12.70 21.93
N ASN A 190 8.93 -13.08 21.48
CA ASN A 190 7.95 -13.84 22.27
C ASN A 190 8.51 -15.21 22.73
N ARG A 191 9.25 -15.91 21.87
CA ARG A 191 9.90 -17.18 22.24
C ARG A 191 11.00 -16.97 23.28
N SER A 192 11.82 -15.94 23.12
CA SER A 192 12.89 -15.60 24.07
C SER A 192 12.31 -15.23 25.44
N ARG A 193 11.21 -14.47 25.48
CA ARG A 193 10.50 -14.13 26.72
C ARG A 193 9.93 -15.34 27.44
N LYS A 194 9.41 -16.35 26.72
CA LYS A 194 8.94 -17.61 27.33
C LYS A 194 10.06 -18.41 28.02
N LEU A 195 11.31 -18.22 27.61
CA LEU A 195 12.48 -18.90 28.18
C LEU A 195 13.15 -18.11 29.32
N TYR A 196 12.72 -16.88 29.56
CA TYR A 196 13.24 -16.06 30.65
C TYR A 196 12.86 -16.67 32.01
N GLU A 197 13.84 -16.69 32.92
CA GLU A 197 13.66 -17.16 34.29
C GLU A 197 13.57 -15.96 35.25
N ASP A 198 12.52 -15.93 36.06
CA ASP A 198 12.29 -14.82 36.99
C ASP A 198 13.45 -14.64 37.97
N GLY A 199 13.93 -13.41 38.08
CA GLY A 199 15.03 -13.02 38.97
C GLY A 199 16.40 -12.93 38.29
N THR A 200 16.56 -13.51 37.10
CA THR A 200 17.79 -13.40 36.30
C THR A 200 17.89 -12.07 35.55
N GLY A 201 19.09 -11.66 35.13
CA GLY A 201 19.33 -10.42 34.36
C GLY A 201 19.18 -9.12 35.16
N SER A 202 18.74 -9.19 36.42
CA SER A 202 18.52 -8.03 37.28
C SER A 202 19.80 -7.27 37.65
N TRP A 203 20.97 -7.92 37.52
CA TRP A 203 22.27 -7.27 37.69
C TRP A 203 22.49 -6.14 36.69
N MET A 204 22.03 -6.31 35.45
CA MET A 204 22.22 -5.30 34.40
C MET A 204 21.42 -4.03 34.73
N LEU A 205 20.17 -4.18 35.18
CA LEU A 205 19.30 -3.07 35.54
C LEU A 205 19.84 -2.23 36.72
N ARG A 206 20.68 -2.81 37.58
CA ARG A 206 21.33 -2.14 38.72
C ARG A 206 22.72 -1.59 38.38
N SER A 207 23.25 -1.90 37.19
CA SER A 207 24.60 -1.52 36.80
C SER A 207 24.69 -0.03 36.46
N GLN A 208 25.88 0.55 36.65
CA GLN A 208 26.12 1.93 36.23
C GLN A 208 26.01 2.08 34.70
N TYR A 209 26.40 1.05 33.94
CA TYR A 209 26.26 1.01 32.48
C TYR A 209 24.82 1.28 32.04
N TRP A 210 23.86 0.62 32.68
CA TRP A 210 22.44 0.78 32.39
C TRP A 210 21.93 2.17 32.75
N ILE A 211 22.31 2.67 33.93
CA ILE A 211 21.92 3.99 34.42
C ILE A 211 22.43 5.08 33.49
N ASP A 212 23.71 5.02 33.09
CA ASP A 212 24.34 6.00 32.21
C ASP A 212 23.73 5.99 30.80
N TRP A 213 23.39 4.81 30.29
CA TRP A 213 22.73 4.65 29.00
C TRP A 213 21.29 5.18 29.02
N LEU A 214 20.50 4.88 30.06
CA LEU A 214 19.18 5.48 30.24
C LEU A 214 19.24 7.01 30.39
N ALA A 215 20.27 7.53 31.05
CA ALA A 215 20.53 8.96 31.18
C ALA A 215 21.08 9.62 29.91
N SER A 216 21.37 8.84 28.85
CA SER A 216 22.00 9.30 27.60
C SER A 216 23.42 9.85 27.76
N SER A 217 24.10 9.49 28.85
CA SER A 217 25.53 9.76 29.04
C SER A 217 26.39 8.84 28.17
N THR A 218 25.87 7.65 27.87
CA THR A 218 26.48 6.65 26.99
C THR A 218 25.53 6.36 25.84
N ARG A 219 25.92 6.63 24.59
CA ARG A 219 25.05 6.43 23.40
C ARG A 219 24.90 4.97 22.97
N CYS A 220 25.95 4.17 23.15
CA CYS A 220 25.97 2.78 22.71
C CYS A 220 26.49 1.85 23.81
N LEU A 221 25.71 0.79 24.12
CA LEU A 221 26.14 -0.31 24.97
C LEU A 221 26.36 -1.56 24.11
N TRP A 222 27.48 -2.24 24.35
CA TRP A 222 27.77 -3.51 23.68
C TRP A 222 27.87 -4.64 24.71
N ILE A 223 26.86 -5.50 24.73
CA ILE A 223 26.83 -6.70 25.58
C ILE A 223 27.44 -7.85 24.80
N HIS A 224 28.61 -8.32 25.24
CA HIS A 224 29.32 -9.39 24.55
C HIS A 224 29.61 -10.58 25.46
N GLY A 225 29.78 -11.74 24.84
CA GLY A 225 30.27 -12.91 25.53
C GLY A 225 30.08 -14.19 24.74
N ILE A 226 30.43 -15.29 25.39
CA ILE A 226 30.49 -16.61 24.79
C ILE A 226 29.12 -17.11 24.27
N PRO A 227 29.12 -18.09 23.35
CA PRO A 227 27.90 -18.73 22.88
C PRO A 227 27.13 -19.37 24.04
N GLY A 228 25.81 -19.24 24.06
CA GLY A 228 24.98 -19.85 25.10
C GLY A 228 25.08 -19.18 26.49
N ALA A 229 25.67 -17.98 26.59
CA ALA A 229 25.71 -17.16 27.81
C ALA A 229 24.36 -16.49 28.16
N GLY A 230 23.31 -16.67 27.34
CA GLY A 230 21.98 -16.12 27.63
C GLY A 230 21.75 -14.67 27.15
N LYS A 231 22.59 -14.14 26.25
CA LYS A 231 22.49 -12.76 25.71
C LYS A 231 21.10 -12.44 25.15
N THR A 232 20.56 -13.28 24.27
CA THR A 232 19.23 -13.11 23.67
C THR A 232 18.11 -13.09 24.71
N ILE A 233 18.21 -13.93 25.75
CA ILE A 233 17.24 -13.96 26.85
C ILE A 233 17.35 -12.68 27.68
N LEU A 234 18.57 -12.23 27.99
CA LEU A 234 18.82 -10.96 28.65
C LEU A 234 18.26 -9.79 27.82
N ALA A 235 18.55 -9.73 26.52
CA ALA A 235 18.03 -8.70 25.62
C ALA A 235 16.50 -8.66 25.63
N SER A 236 15.84 -9.81 25.59
CA SER A 236 14.38 -9.89 25.68
C SER A 236 13.84 -9.26 26.97
N TRP A 237 14.50 -9.48 28.10
CA TRP A 237 14.13 -8.88 29.38
C TRP A 237 14.40 -7.37 29.44
N LEU A 238 15.55 -6.93 28.90
CA LEU A 238 15.90 -5.52 28.85
C LEU A 238 14.92 -4.72 27.98
N ILE A 239 14.47 -5.28 26.86
CA ILE A 239 13.48 -4.67 25.96
C ILE A 239 12.20 -4.30 26.70
N GLU A 240 11.65 -5.22 27.51
CA GLU A 240 10.41 -4.99 28.28
C GLU A 240 10.59 -3.85 29.29
N ASN A 241 11.72 -3.83 29.98
CA ASN A 241 12.03 -2.77 30.95
C ASN A 241 12.17 -1.39 30.25
N ILE A 242 12.73 -1.35 29.04
CA ILE A 242 12.84 -0.12 28.26
C ILE A 242 11.46 0.32 27.75
N GLN A 243 10.62 -0.61 27.31
CA GLN A 243 9.26 -0.32 26.88
C GLN A 243 8.45 0.30 28.02
N ASP A 244 8.50 -0.31 29.21
CA ASP A 244 7.86 0.21 30.42
C ASP A 244 8.42 1.59 30.82
N TYR A 245 9.74 1.76 30.76
CA TYR A 245 10.39 3.04 31.02
C TYR A 245 9.91 4.13 30.03
N CYS A 246 9.91 3.84 28.72
CA CYS A 246 9.44 4.78 27.69
C CYS A 246 7.98 5.14 27.91
N ASN A 247 7.11 4.16 28.23
CA ASN A 247 5.70 4.41 28.52
C ASN A 247 5.50 5.33 29.75
N SER A 248 6.39 5.24 30.75
CA SER A 248 6.31 6.07 31.95
C SER A 248 6.83 7.50 31.77
N VAL A 249 7.85 7.70 30.91
CA VAL A 249 8.53 9.00 30.72
C VAL A 249 8.00 9.76 29.50
N SER A 250 7.43 9.07 28.50
CA SER A 250 6.95 9.68 27.26
C SER A 250 5.81 10.66 27.52
N THR A 251 5.95 11.88 27.01
CA THR A 251 4.93 12.93 27.08
C THR A 251 4.62 13.48 25.68
N LYS A 252 3.50 14.19 25.52
CA LYS A 252 3.17 14.84 24.24
C LYS A 252 4.24 15.83 23.75
N SER A 253 4.95 16.49 24.67
CA SER A 253 6.00 17.47 24.37
C SER A 253 7.40 16.85 24.25
N ALA A 254 7.59 15.64 24.78
CA ALA A 254 8.85 14.90 24.67
C ALA A 254 8.52 13.41 24.45
N PRO A 255 8.20 13.02 23.20
CA PRO A 255 7.91 11.63 22.86
C PRO A 255 9.14 10.76 23.06
N CYS A 256 8.97 9.65 23.76
CA CYS A 256 9.98 8.62 23.97
C CYS A 256 9.48 7.28 23.44
N MET A 257 10.32 6.56 22.69
CA MET A 257 9.96 5.29 22.05
C MET A 257 11.08 4.26 22.15
N SER A 258 10.73 2.98 22.12
CA SER A 258 11.67 1.86 22.14
C SER A 258 11.41 0.89 20.99
N ILE A 259 12.48 0.39 20.39
CA ILE A 259 12.45 -0.55 19.27
C ILE A 259 13.44 -1.67 19.54
N TYR A 260 13.16 -2.84 19.02
CA TYR A 260 14.06 -3.97 19.05
C TYR A 260 14.15 -4.64 17.68
N TYR A 261 15.28 -5.27 17.39
CA TYR A 261 15.50 -6.11 16.23
C TYR A 261 16.34 -7.33 16.63
N TYR A 262 16.05 -8.49 16.05
CA TYR A 262 16.80 -9.71 16.27
C TYR A 262 17.43 -10.12 14.95
N CYS A 263 18.77 -10.05 14.86
CA CYS A 263 19.49 -10.69 13.76
C CYS A 263 19.34 -12.20 13.91
N TYR A 264 19.03 -12.89 12.81
CA TYR A 264 18.82 -14.33 12.86
C TYR A 264 19.60 -15.04 11.76
N PHE A 265 20.50 -15.92 12.16
CA PHE A 265 21.41 -16.60 11.24
C PHE A 265 20.66 -17.44 10.19
N GLY A 266 19.46 -17.92 10.50
CA GLY A 266 18.64 -18.68 9.57
C GLY A 266 18.19 -17.89 8.33
N HIS A 267 18.26 -16.56 8.34
CA HIS A 267 17.92 -15.76 7.15
C HIS A 267 19.01 -15.78 6.08
N HIS A 268 20.28 -16.05 6.44
CA HIS A 268 21.42 -16.05 5.50
C HIS A 268 21.52 -14.78 4.65
N GLN A 269 21.25 -13.62 5.26
CA GLN A 269 21.24 -12.31 4.61
C GLN A 269 21.98 -11.27 5.44
N ASP A 270 22.29 -10.14 4.80
CA ASP A 270 22.65 -8.92 5.52
C ASP A 270 21.41 -8.31 6.18
N GLU A 271 21.47 -8.10 7.49
CA GLU A 271 20.35 -7.62 8.29
C GLU A 271 20.25 -6.08 8.33
N ALA A 272 21.14 -5.33 7.69
CA ALA A 272 21.17 -3.86 7.71
C ALA A 272 19.88 -3.22 7.19
N ALA A 273 19.47 -3.55 5.96
CA ALA A 273 18.26 -2.99 5.34
C ALA A 273 16.98 -3.48 6.03
N PRO A 274 16.81 -4.78 6.36
CA PRO A 274 15.70 -5.28 7.17
C PRO A 274 15.56 -4.57 8.52
N PHE A 275 16.67 -4.37 9.24
CA PHE A 275 16.70 -3.63 10.51
C PHE A 275 16.21 -2.19 10.35
N LEU A 276 16.75 -1.44 9.38
CA LEU A 276 16.37 -0.05 9.17
C LEU A 276 14.89 0.09 8.80
N ARG A 277 14.39 -0.80 7.92
CA ARG A 277 12.97 -0.82 7.54
C ARG A 277 12.06 -1.11 8.71
N TRP A 278 12.42 -2.08 9.55
CA TRP A 278 11.70 -2.38 10.77
C TRP A 278 11.66 -1.16 11.70
N ALA A 279 12.82 -0.54 11.96
CA ALA A 279 12.92 0.63 12.82
C ALA A 279 12.06 1.79 12.31
N ILE A 280 12.16 2.13 11.02
CA ILE A 280 11.36 3.20 10.41
C ILE A 280 9.87 2.88 10.49
N THR A 281 9.49 1.62 10.25
CA THR A 281 8.08 1.20 10.32
C THR A 281 7.52 1.35 11.72
N GLN A 282 8.24 0.91 12.76
CA GLN A 282 7.78 1.02 14.14
C GLN A 282 7.66 2.49 14.59
N LEU A 283 8.64 3.34 14.25
CA LEU A 283 8.58 4.78 14.53
C LEU A 283 7.41 5.44 13.81
N SER A 284 7.23 5.13 12.53
CA SER A 284 6.19 5.72 11.69
C SER A 284 4.79 5.31 12.15
N ARG A 285 4.60 4.04 12.55
CA ARG A 285 3.35 3.52 13.11
C ARG A 285 2.99 4.23 14.42
N TRP A 286 3.96 4.41 15.30
CA TRP A 286 3.75 5.11 16.56
C TRP A 286 3.40 6.59 16.36
N ALA A 287 4.17 7.28 15.51
CA ALA A 287 3.95 8.69 15.20
C ALA A 287 2.65 8.94 14.41
N GLY A 288 2.15 7.93 13.69
CA GLY A 288 1.03 8.07 12.78
C GLY A 288 1.35 8.91 11.54
N VAL A 289 2.64 9.04 11.20
CA VAL A 289 3.19 9.85 10.10
C VAL A 289 4.07 8.96 9.23
N VAL A 290 4.17 9.28 7.95
CA VAL A 290 5.13 8.70 7.00
C VAL A 290 5.92 9.86 6.42
N SER A 291 7.25 9.77 6.35
CA SER A 291 8.06 10.86 5.81
C SER A 291 7.84 11.02 4.31
N MET A 292 7.95 12.26 3.79
CA MET A 292 7.80 12.53 2.36
C MET A 292 8.78 11.71 1.51
N LEU A 293 10.00 11.50 2.00
CA LEU A 293 10.98 10.65 1.35
C LEU A 293 10.48 9.21 1.24
N MET A 294 9.89 8.66 2.31
CA MET A 294 9.33 7.32 2.30
C MET A 294 8.12 7.18 1.38
N GLU A 295 7.24 8.17 1.35
CA GLU A 295 6.13 8.21 0.39
C GLU A 295 6.63 8.23 -1.06
N ASN A 296 7.65 9.02 -1.35
CA ASN A 296 8.25 9.09 -2.69
C ASN A 296 8.90 7.77 -3.10
N LEU A 297 9.60 7.10 -2.18
CA LEU A 297 10.18 5.78 -2.42
C LEU A 297 9.08 4.75 -2.71
N PHE A 298 8.02 4.73 -1.90
CA PHE A 298 6.86 3.86 -2.10
C PHE A 298 6.20 4.09 -3.47
N ARG A 299 6.00 5.35 -3.88
CA ARG A 299 5.41 5.70 -5.19
C ARG A 299 6.30 5.31 -6.38
N ARG A 300 7.63 5.25 -6.20
CA ARG A 300 8.58 4.79 -7.23
C ARG A 300 8.52 3.29 -7.44
N GLY A 301 8.09 2.52 -6.42
CA GLY A 301 7.93 1.06 -6.52
C GLY A 301 9.23 0.26 -6.63
N GLY A 302 10.36 0.82 -6.19
CA GLY A 302 11.67 0.14 -6.17
C GLY A 302 12.18 -0.11 -4.76
N GLU A 303 13.12 -1.05 -4.59
CA GLU A 303 13.75 -1.35 -3.30
C GLU A 303 14.64 -0.18 -2.82
N PRO A 304 14.39 0.41 -1.63
CA PRO A 304 15.22 1.49 -1.11
C PRO A 304 16.60 1.01 -0.66
N SER A 305 17.61 1.80 -1.01
CA SER A 305 19.00 1.61 -0.61
C SER A 305 19.25 1.98 0.86
N ILE A 306 20.34 1.49 1.47
CA ILE A 306 20.71 1.82 2.85
C ILE A 306 20.81 3.35 3.10
N PRO A 307 21.45 4.16 2.22
CA PRO A 307 21.47 5.61 2.39
C PRO A 307 20.07 6.24 2.40
N GLU A 308 19.19 5.82 1.50
CA GLU A 308 17.80 6.31 1.46
C GLU A 308 17.02 5.93 2.74
N LEU A 309 17.29 4.75 3.30
CA LEU A 309 16.71 4.32 4.57
C LEU A 309 17.27 5.13 5.75
N LEU A 310 18.56 5.44 5.78
CA LEU A 310 19.16 6.31 6.81
C LEU A 310 18.58 7.73 6.76
N ASP A 311 18.40 8.29 5.56
CA ASP A 311 17.77 9.60 5.38
C ASP A 311 16.28 9.59 5.78
N ALA A 312 15.57 8.48 5.51
CA ALA A 312 14.20 8.30 5.97
C ALA A 312 14.11 8.19 7.50
N LEU A 313 15.06 7.48 8.11
CA LEU A 313 15.17 7.32 9.56
C LEU A 313 15.44 8.67 10.24
N GLU A 314 16.35 9.48 9.69
CA GLU A 314 16.62 10.83 10.18
C GLU A 314 15.35 11.68 10.23
N GLN A 315 14.55 11.68 9.17
CA GLN A 315 13.30 12.46 9.10
C GLN A 315 12.28 12.03 10.15
N ILE A 316 12.06 10.72 10.35
CA ILE A 316 11.07 10.25 11.32
C ILE A 316 11.55 10.47 12.76
N LEU A 317 12.87 10.44 13.00
CA LEU A 317 13.44 10.69 14.32
C LEU A 317 13.24 12.12 14.81
N GLN A 318 12.99 13.10 13.94
CA GLN A 318 12.66 14.47 14.34
C GLN A 318 11.38 14.57 15.18
N VAL A 319 10.50 13.57 15.11
CA VAL A 319 9.26 13.50 15.92
C VAL A 319 9.56 13.14 17.38
N PHE A 320 10.69 12.48 17.64
CA PHE A 320 10.99 11.86 18.94
C PHE A 320 12.08 12.62 19.67
N SER A 321 11.85 12.90 20.95
CA SER A 321 12.88 13.46 21.82
C SER A 321 13.97 12.44 22.13
N ARG A 322 13.60 11.15 22.20
CA ARG A 322 14.52 10.05 22.48
C ARG A 322 13.99 8.73 21.94
N VAL A 323 14.87 7.92 21.37
CA VAL A 323 14.55 6.57 20.91
C VAL A 323 15.61 5.58 21.40
N TYR A 324 15.17 4.48 22.01
CA TYR A 324 16.03 3.38 22.42
C TYR A 324 15.91 2.22 21.44
N ILE A 325 17.03 1.70 20.95
CA ILE A 325 17.09 0.60 19.99
C ILE A 325 17.90 -0.54 20.57
N VAL A 326 17.34 -1.75 20.59
CA VAL A 326 18.04 -2.98 20.96
C VAL A 326 18.24 -3.85 19.72
N ILE A 327 19.48 -4.19 19.38
CA ILE A 327 19.82 -5.08 18.26
C ILE A 327 20.48 -6.32 18.85
N ASP A 328 19.76 -7.44 18.84
CA ASP A 328 20.26 -8.72 19.36
C ASP A 328 21.05 -9.50 18.30
N ALA A 329 22.17 -10.07 18.71
CA ALA A 329 22.98 -11.03 17.97
C ALA A 329 23.51 -10.51 16.62
N VAL A 330 24.15 -9.34 16.58
CA VAL A 330 24.71 -8.80 15.32
C VAL A 330 25.73 -9.71 14.64
N ASP A 331 26.30 -10.67 15.38
CA ASP A 331 27.14 -11.73 14.83
C ASP A 331 26.38 -12.82 14.06
N GLU A 332 25.05 -12.73 13.97
CA GLU A 332 24.23 -13.62 13.15
C GLU A 332 23.87 -13.03 11.78
N SER A 333 24.19 -11.75 11.52
CA SER A 333 24.13 -11.18 10.16
C SER A 333 25.22 -11.79 9.28
N ASN A 334 24.87 -12.14 8.03
CA ASN A 334 25.83 -12.71 7.08
C ASN A 334 25.50 -12.33 5.61
N PRO A 335 26.29 -11.45 4.97
CA PRO A 335 27.40 -10.68 5.54
C PRO A 335 26.96 -9.71 6.64
N ARG A 336 27.90 -9.12 7.39
CA ARG A 336 27.60 -8.19 8.49
C ARG A 336 28.26 -6.82 8.34
N ASP A 337 29.04 -6.62 7.29
CA ASP A 337 29.82 -5.41 7.10
C ASP A 337 28.89 -4.18 7.01
N ASP A 338 27.83 -4.25 6.20
CA ASP A 338 26.88 -3.13 6.08
C ASP A 338 26.13 -2.87 7.39
N LEU A 339 25.78 -3.91 8.16
CA LEU A 339 25.12 -3.76 9.45
C LEU A 339 26.02 -3.05 10.47
N LEU A 340 27.30 -3.43 10.53
CA LEU A 340 28.28 -2.78 11.42
C LEU A 340 28.50 -1.31 11.00
N ASP A 341 28.60 -1.04 9.70
CA ASP A 341 28.72 0.32 9.15
C ASP A 341 27.48 1.18 9.47
N VAL A 342 26.28 0.59 9.38
CA VAL A 342 25.03 1.25 9.80
C VAL A 342 25.05 1.56 11.28
N ILE A 343 25.41 0.61 12.16
CA ILE A 343 25.49 0.86 13.61
C ILE A 343 26.51 1.97 13.91
N GLN A 344 27.68 1.94 13.27
CA GLN A 344 28.68 2.98 13.38
C GLN A 344 28.13 4.35 12.99
N THR A 345 27.40 4.42 11.88
CA THR A 345 26.78 5.65 11.40
C THR A 345 25.76 6.18 12.40
N LEU A 346 24.88 5.32 12.93
CA LEU A 346 23.85 5.71 13.89
C LEU A 346 24.42 6.23 15.21
N VAL A 347 25.58 5.72 15.64
CA VAL A 347 26.25 6.15 16.89
C VAL A 347 27.09 7.41 16.70
N THR A 348 27.81 7.54 15.58
CA THR A 348 28.80 8.63 15.38
C THR A 348 28.21 9.88 14.76
N ASP A 349 27.23 9.73 13.86
CA ASP A 349 26.66 10.86 13.15
C ASP A 349 25.77 11.69 14.10
N GLN A 350 25.87 13.01 13.98
CA GLN A 350 25.09 13.95 14.77
C GLN A 350 23.61 13.93 14.37
N ARG A 351 23.29 13.51 13.15
CA ARG A 351 21.90 13.40 12.65
C ARG A 351 21.04 12.48 13.53
N PHE A 352 21.66 11.53 14.22
CA PHE A 352 20.99 10.51 15.04
C PHE A 352 21.18 10.72 16.55
N PHE A 353 21.50 11.93 17.01
CA PHE A 353 21.87 12.23 18.40
C PHE A 353 20.85 11.77 19.46
N ASN A 354 19.57 11.64 19.09
CA ASN A 354 18.48 11.20 19.96
C ASN A 354 18.35 9.67 20.09
N LEU A 355 19.20 8.90 19.39
CA LEU A 355 19.28 7.44 19.49
C LEU A 355 20.17 6.99 20.64
N GLN A 356 19.68 5.98 21.37
CA GLN A 356 20.43 5.18 22.34
C GLN A 356 20.39 3.73 21.87
N ILE A 357 21.56 3.14 21.60
CA ILE A 357 21.66 1.82 20.98
C ILE A 357 22.24 0.82 21.98
N LEU A 358 21.65 -0.37 22.03
CA LEU A 358 22.17 -1.51 22.76
C LEU A 358 22.34 -2.65 21.76
N VAL A 359 23.54 -3.18 21.68
CA VAL A 359 23.88 -4.29 20.78
C VAL A 359 24.31 -5.49 21.59
N THR A 360 23.91 -6.70 21.18
CA THR A 360 24.48 -7.94 21.71
C THR A 360 25.27 -8.69 20.63
N SER A 361 26.39 -9.31 20.99
CA SER A 361 27.11 -10.17 20.06
C SER A 361 28.05 -11.19 20.74
N ARG A 362 28.61 -12.09 19.93
CA ARG A 362 29.88 -12.76 20.23
C ARG A 362 31.08 -11.82 20.03
N GLU A 363 32.20 -12.17 20.65
CA GLU A 363 33.48 -11.46 20.54
C GLU A 363 34.26 -11.94 19.32
N TYR A 364 33.80 -11.52 18.13
CA TYR A 364 34.58 -11.68 16.90
C TYR A 364 35.46 -10.43 16.67
N ILE A 365 36.65 -10.62 16.07
CA ILE A 365 37.68 -9.58 15.95
C ILE A 365 37.18 -8.38 15.12
N ASP A 366 36.42 -8.66 14.06
CA ASP A 366 35.77 -7.65 13.21
C ASP A 366 34.76 -6.79 14.01
N ILE A 367 33.89 -7.43 14.79
CA ILE A 367 32.91 -6.74 15.65
C ILE A 367 33.60 -5.97 16.76
N GLU A 368 34.59 -6.57 17.43
CA GLU A 368 35.36 -5.92 18.50
C GLU A 368 36.03 -4.65 17.99
N ARG A 369 36.69 -4.71 16.82
CA ARG A 369 37.32 -3.54 16.19
C ARG A 369 36.32 -2.43 15.88
N ALA A 370 35.10 -2.78 15.45
CA ALA A 370 34.05 -1.81 15.22
C ALA A 370 33.56 -1.21 16.55
N MET A 371 33.27 -2.05 17.55
CA MET A 371 32.60 -1.65 18.79
C MET A 371 33.51 -0.94 19.82
N GLU A 372 34.81 -1.23 19.84
CA GLU A 372 35.78 -0.68 20.81
C GLU A 372 35.79 0.86 20.82
N ARG A 373 35.58 1.48 19.65
CA ARG A 373 35.60 2.94 19.50
C ARG A 373 34.23 3.60 19.71
N LEU A 374 33.16 2.81 19.67
CA LEU A 374 31.78 3.29 19.53
C LEU A 374 30.95 3.10 20.80
N SER A 375 31.31 2.14 21.63
CA SER A 375 30.44 1.62 22.69
C SER A 375 31.16 1.43 24.01
N VAL A 376 30.38 1.38 25.09
CA VAL A 376 30.85 0.87 26.37
C VAL A 376 30.61 -0.65 26.38
N SER A 377 31.71 -1.39 26.54
CA SER A 377 31.72 -2.85 26.59
C SER A 377 31.16 -3.36 27.93
N VAL A 378 30.25 -4.34 27.84
CA VAL A 378 29.60 -5.01 28.97
C VAL A 378 29.81 -6.52 28.83
N PRO A 379 30.79 -7.11 29.54
CA PRO A 379 31.08 -8.53 29.43
C PRO A 379 30.06 -9.37 30.20
N MET A 380 29.55 -10.42 29.55
CA MET A 380 28.76 -11.48 30.21
C MET A 380 29.61 -12.39 31.10
N ALA A 381 30.95 -12.30 31.01
CA ALA A 381 31.87 -13.04 31.87
C ALA A 381 32.04 -12.32 33.23
N ASN A 382 31.07 -12.48 34.13
CA ASN A 382 31.13 -11.91 35.48
C ASN A 382 30.41 -12.80 36.52
N GLU A 383 30.72 -12.58 37.81
CA GLU A 383 30.19 -13.39 38.93
C GLU A 383 28.66 -13.28 39.08
N LEU A 384 28.05 -12.18 38.62
CA LEU A 384 26.60 -11.99 38.72
C LEU A 384 25.84 -12.87 37.71
N VAL A 385 26.45 -13.15 36.55
CA VAL A 385 25.93 -14.13 35.58
C VAL A 385 26.02 -15.55 36.14
N GLU A 386 27.07 -15.90 36.89
CA GLU A 386 27.13 -17.20 37.59
C GLU A 386 26.00 -17.34 38.61
N GLN A 387 25.68 -16.26 39.33
CA GLN A 387 24.54 -16.24 40.26
C GLN A 387 23.20 -16.40 39.52
N ASP A 388 23.02 -15.81 38.34
CA ASP A 388 21.83 -16.02 37.51
C ASP A 388 21.72 -17.47 37.00
N ILE A 389 22.84 -18.09 36.61
CA ILE A 389 22.88 -19.52 36.26
C ILE A 389 22.42 -20.37 37.45
N ARG A 390 22.88 -20.05 38.67
CA ARG A 390 22.46 -20.76 39.89
C ARG A 390 20.96 -20.63 40.13
N ILE A 391 20.38 -19.45 39.95
CA ILE A 391 18.92 -19.22 40.04
C ILE A 391 18.18 -20.11 39.04
N HIS A 392 18.64 -20.15 37.79
CA HIS A 392 18.06 -21.01 36.76
C HIS A 392 18.17 -22.50 37.12
N VAL A 393 19.34 -22.98 37.55
CA VAL A 393 19.55 -24.37 37.98
C VAL A 393 18.61 -24.71 39.14
N GLN A 394 18.49 -23.84 40.15
CA GLN A 394 17.56 -24.03 41.26
C GLN A 394 16.11 -24.13 40.77
N SER A 395 15.69 -23.28 39.83
CA SER A 395 14.35 -23.31 39.26
C SER A 395 14.07 -24.63 38.54
N VAL A 396 15.01 -25.11 37.71
CA VAL A 396 14.89 -26.40 36.99
C VAL A 396 14.82 -27.58 37.97
N LEU A 397 15.69 -27.61 38.97
CA LEU A 397 15.69 -28.67 40.00
C LEU A 397 14.36 -28.69 40.79
N ARG A 398 13.79 -27.52 41.09
CA ARG A 398 12.51 -27.39 41.81
C ARG A 398 11.29 -27.67 40.94
N SER A 399 11.32 -27.34 39.66
CA SER A 399 10.17 -27.48 38.76
C SER A 399 10.04 -28.89 38.19
N ASN A 400 11.16 -29.58 37.95
CA ASN A 400 11.18 -30.89 37.31
C ASN A 400 10.77 -32.02 38.28
N ARG A 401 9.72 -32.77 37.91
CA ARG A 401 9.18 -33.87 38.73
C ARG A 401 10.20 -34.95 39.07
N LYS A 402 11.18 -35.23 38.20
CA LYS A 402 12.18 -36.27 38.45
C LYS A 402 13.18 -35.86 39.53
N PHE A 403 13.62 -34.61 39.53
CA PHE A 403 14.55 -34.07 40.54
C PHE A 403 13.88 -33.89 41.90
N ARG A 404 12.58 -33.60 41.96
CA ARG A 404 11.82 -33.52 43.23
C ARG A 404 11.87 -34.80 44.08
N CYS A 405 12.10 -35.95 43.45
CA CYS A 405 12.21 -37.22 44.15
C CYS A 405 13.62 -37.51 44.69
N TRP A 406 14.60 -36.63 44.43
CA TRP A 406 15.98 -36.81 44.86
C TRP A 406 16.19 -36.26 46.28
N PRO A 407 17.17 -36.79 47.05
CA PRO A 407 17.53 -36.25 48.35
C PRO A 407 18.00 -34.78 48.28
N ASN A 408 17.63 -33.96 49.26
CA ASN A 408 17.96 -32.52 49.28
C ASN A 408 19.47 -32.26 49.31
N ASP A 409 20.25 -33.08 50.03
CA ASP A 409 21.72 -32.97 50.06
C ASP A 409 22.34 -33.20 48.69
N LEU A 410 21.77 -34.13 47.90
CA LEU A 410 22.19 -34.38 46.53
C LEU A 410 21.82 -33.24 45.58
N LEU A 411 20.64 -32.63 45.75
CA LEU A 411 20.22 -31.47 44.96
C LEU A 411 21.14 -30.26 45.20
N ILE A 412 21.59 -30.04 46.44
CA ILE A 412 22.56 -28.99 46.79
C ILE A 412 23.91 -29.26 46.11
N GLU A 413 24.40 -30.52 46.12
CA GLU A 413 25.64 -30.91 45.44
C GLU A 413 25.54 -30.66 43.91
N VAL A 414 24.41 -31.03 43.30
CA VAL A 414 24.18 -30.81 41.86
C VAL A 414 24.11 -29.32 41.53
N GLU A 415 23.38 -28.54 42.34
CA GLU A 415 23.28 -27.08 42.17
C GLU A 415 24.66 -26.43 42.18
N ASP A 416 25.48 -26.74 43.17
CA ASP A 416 26.79 -26.13 43.34
C ASP A 416 27.75 -26.51 42.21
N VAL A 417 27.87 -27.80 41.91
CA VAL A 417 28.78 -28.30 40.88
C VAL A 417 28.41 -27.78 39.49
N ILE A 418 27.12 -27.78 39.13
CA ILE A 418 26.69 -27.31 37.81
C ILE A 418 26.88 -25.80 37.68
N SER A 419 26.48 -25.03 38.69
CA SER A 419 26.58 -23.56 38.62
C SER A 419 28.02 -23.11 38.43
N THR A 420 28.95 -23.69 39.20
CA THR A 420 30.38 -23.32 39.13
C THR A 420 31.06 -23.83 37.86
N LYS A 421 30.73 -25.04 37.38
CA LYS A 421 31.33 -25.57 36.14
C LYS A 421 30.76 -24.97 34.86
N ALA A 422 29.60 -24.32 34.93
CA ALA A 422 29.00 -23.69 33.76
C ALA A 422 29.86 -22.53 33.20
N GLN A 423 30.72 -21.90 34.02
CA GLN A 423 31.65 -20.84 33.61
C GLN A 423 31.00 -19.75 32.74
N GLY A 424 29.82 -19.26 33.15
CA GLY A 424 29.06 -18.24 32.42
C GLY A 424 28.20 -18.75 31.26
N MET A 425 28.09 -20.06 31.07
CA MET A 425 27.34 -20.67 29.97
C MET A 425 26.06 -21.38 30.42
N PHE A 426 24.92 -20.69 30.34
CA PHE A 426 23.59 -21.27 30.60
C PHE A 426 23.34 -22.53 29.77
N ARG A 427 23.74 -22.52 28.50
CA ARG A 427 23.47 -23.65 27.61
C ARG A 427 24.11 -24.95 28.08
N TRP A 428 25.33 -24.88 28.60
CA TRP A 428 26.01 -26.03 29.17
C TRP A 428 25.26 -26.56 30.39
N ALA A 429 24.83 -25.68 31.30
CA ALA A 429 24.07 -26.06 32.49
C ALA A 429 22.75 -26.77 32.13
N VAL A 430 22.02 -26.24 31.13
CA VAL A 430 20.80 -26.86 30.60
C VAL A 430 21.06 -28.28 30.07
N CYS A 431 22.13 -28.47 29.28
CA CYS A 431 22.50 -29.80 28.78
C CYS A 431 22.88 -30.77 29.91
N GLN A 432 23.66 -30.33 30.90
CA GLN A 432 24.04 -31.21 32.02
C GLN A 432 22.84 -31.60 32.88
N LEU A 433 21.91 -30.67 33.15
CA LEU A 433 20.67 -30.98 33.85
C LEU A 433 19.82 -31.97 33.07
N HIS A 434 19.73 -31.84 31.74
CA HIS A 434 19.00 -32.79 30.91
C HIS A 434 19.62 -34.20 30.96
N GLU A 435 20.94 -34.33 30.96
CA GLU A 435 21.61 -35.63 31.12
C GLU A 435 21.42 -36.22 32.52
N LEU A 436 21.56 -35.42 33.58
CA LEU A 436 21.34 -35.88 34.95
C LEU A 436 19.89 -36.34 35.19
N GLN A 437 18.91 -35.73 34.51
CA GLN A 437 17.50 -36.12 34.58
C GLN A 437 17.25 -37.57 34.13
N ARG A 438 18.17 -38.16 33.34
CA ARG A 438 18.10 -39.55 32.89
C ARG A 438 18.56 -40.55 33.96
N LEU A 439 19.30 -40.08 34.97
CA LEU A 439 19.82 -40.93 36.04
C LEU A 439 18.77 -41.21 37.11
N ARG A 440 19.00 -42.29 37.87
CA ARG A 440 18.31 -42.50 39.14
C ARG A 440 18.91 -41.53 40.16
N GLY A 441 18.09 -40.99 41.07
CA GLY A 441 18.51 -40.11 42.17
C GLY A 441 19.30 -40.84 43.27
N ASP A 442 20.23 -41.69 42.87
CA ASP A 442 21.16 -42.42 43.72
C ASP A 442 22.46 -41.61 43.83
N ARG A 443 22.92 -41.40 45.07
CA ARG A 443 24.08 -40.56 45.38
C ARG A 443 25.36 -41.05 44.70
N GLU A 444 25.62 -42.35 44.64
CA GLU A 444 26.84 -42.86 44.03
C GLU A 444 26.85 -42.66 42.51
N VAL A 445 25.69 -42.90 41.88
CA VAL A 445 25.52 -42.76 40.43
C VAL A 445 25.66 -41.30 40.01
N VAL A 446 24.98 -40.39 40.73
CA VAL A 446 25.01 -38.95 40.44
C VAL A 446 26.38 -38.35 40.73
N SER A 447 27.02 -38.66 41.87
CA SER A 447 28.36 -38.13 42.17
C SER A 447 29.42 -38.60 41.15
N LYS A 448 29.29 -39.85 40.65
CA LYS A 448 30.13 -40.35 39.56
C LYS A 448 29.89 -39.59 38.25
N ALA A 449 28.65 -39.23 37.94
CA ALA A 449 28.31 -38.42 36.77
C ALA A 449 28.85 -36.98 36.91
N LEU A 450 28.70 -36.35 38.08
CA LEU A 450 29.20 -34.99 38.38
C LEU A 450 30.74 -34.88 38.25
N LYS A 451 31.47 -35.93 38.68
CA LYS A 451 32.93 -36.00 38.50
C LYS A 451 33.34 -36.10 37.04
N LYS A 452 32.51 -36.74 36.22
CA LYS A 452 32.75 -36.94 34.79
C LYS A 452 32.13 -35.85 33.93
N LEU A 453 31.69 -34.70 34.42
CA LEU A 453 31.08 -33.66 33.56
C LEU A 453 32.03 -33.18 32.44
N PRO A 454 31.52 -32.80 31.27
CA PRO A 454 32.32 -32.30 30.14
C PRO A 454 32.86 -30.90 30.42
N LYS A 455 34.00 -30.55 29.83
CA LYS A 455 34.65 -29.24 30.01
C LYS A 455 33.93 -28.09 29.29
N ASP A 456 33.35 -28.36 28.11
CA ASP A 456 32.76 -27.36 27.21
C ASP A 456 31.57 -27.96 26.43
N LEU A 457 30.98 -27.15 25.54
CA LEU A 457 29.88 -27.61 24.67
C LEU A 457 30.33 -28.68 23.68
N ASP A 458 31.54 -28.56 23.13
CA ASP A 458 32.05 -29.52 22.15
C ASP A 458 32.14 -30.91 22.78
N GLU A 459 32.78 -31.06 23.95
CA GLU A 459 32.82 -32.33 24.66
C GLU A 459 31.42 -32.80 25.10
N THR A 460 30.51 -31.86 25.40
CA THR A 460 29.11 -32.20 25.69
C THR A 460 28.43 -32.83 24.47
N TYR A 461 28.57 -32.21 23.30
CA TYR A 461 28.01 -32.70 22.05
C TYR A 461 28.65 -34.03 21.64
N GLU A 462 29.98 -34.14 21.74
CA GLU A 462 30.72 -35.37 21.46
C GLU A 462 30.19 -36.54 22.28
N ARG A 463 29.97 -36.34 23.58
CA ARG A 463 29.47 -37.38 24.46
C ARG A 463 28.04 -37.79 24.14
N ILE A 464 27.17 -36.83 23.81
CA ILE A 464 25.80 -37.15 23.38
C ILE A 464 25.85 -37.99 22.09
N LEU A 465 26.65 -37.58 21.11
CA LEU A 465 26.79 -38.29 19.84
C LEU A 465 27.45 -39.67 19.99
N LEU A 466 28.44 -39.82 20.89
CA LEU A 466 29.08 -41.10 21.20
C LEU A 466 28.15 -42.08 21.93
N GLN A 467 27.14 -41.57 22.65
CA GLN A 467 26.13 -42.40 23.33
C GLN A 467 25.05 -42.93 22.37
N VAL A 468 24.91 -42.34 21.18
CA VAL A 468 24.00 -42.86 20.16
C VAL A 468 24.43 -44.28 19.77
N PRO A 469 23.54 -45.29 19.85
CA PRO A 469 23.83 -46.64 19.39
C PRO A 469 24.26 -46.63 17.91
N LYS A 470 25.28 -47.43 17.54
CA LYS A 470 25.81 -47.45 16.16
C LYS A 470 24.76 -47.73 15.09
N GLU A 471 23.73 -48.50 15.43
CA GLU A 471 22.56 -48.78 14.59
C GLU A 471 21.71 -47.54 14.28
N ASP A 472 21.70 -46.54 15.16
CA ASP A 472 20.95 -45.30 15.04
C ASP A 472 21.79 -44.14 14.46
N TRP A 473 23.09 -44.33 14.21
CA TRP A 473 23.97 -43.26 13.72
C TRP A 473 23.47 -42.66 12.41
N GLN A 474 23.03 -43.49 11.48
CA GLN A 474 22.51 -43.06 10.18
C GLN A 474 21.24 -42.21 10.34
N PHE A 475 20.32 -42.65 11.22
CA PHE A 475 19.08 -41.94 11.51
C PHE A 475 19.36 -40.53 12.05
N VAL A 476 20.24 -40.42 13.05
CA VAL A 476 20.63 -39.14 13.66
C VAL A 476 21.42 -38.26 12.68
N SER A 477 22.34 -38.82 11.91
CA SER A 477 23.12 -38.08 10.91
C SER A 477 22.22 -37.48 9.82
N HIS A 478 21.27 -38.26 9.28
CA HIS A 478 20.31 -37.75 8.30
C HIS A 478 19.38 -36.71 8.92
N ALA A 479 18.97 -36.87 10.18
CA ALA A 479 18.17 -35.86 10.87
C ALA A 479 18.89 -34.51 10.93
N PHE A 480 20.18 -34.49 11.30
CA PHE A 480 20.96 -33.24 11.30
C PHE A 480 21.14 -32.64 9.90
N GLN A 481 21.40 -33.48 8.90
CA GLN A 481 21.52 -33.01 7.51
C GLN A 481 20.20 -32.41 7.01
N TRP A 482 19.06 -33.03 7.28
CA TRP A 482 17.75 -32.49 6.91
C TRP A 482 17.35 -31.24 7.70
N LEU A 483 17.66 -31.19 9.01
CA LEU A 483 17.45 -29.98 9.82
C LEU A 483 18.32 -28.82 9.33
N TRP A 484 19.55 -29.09 8.92
CA TRP A 484 20.41 -28.11 8.25
C TRP A 484 19.78 -27.68 6.93
N PHE A 485 19.45 -28.65 6.07
CA PHE A 485 18.95 -28.43 4.71
C PHE A 485 17.65 -27.63 4.68
N TYR A 486 16.65 -28.02 5.47
CA TYR A 486 15.41 -27.25 5.58
C TYR A 486 15.62 -25.90 6.27
N GLY A 487 16.58 -25.80 7.19
CA GLY A 487 16.99 -24.54 7.81
C GLY A 487 17.55 -23.52 6.81
N GLU A 488 18.31 -23.97 5.81
CA GLU A 488 18.80 -23.13 4.70
C GLU A 488 17.68 -22.71 3.73
N LEU A 489 16.62 -23.52 3.60
CA LEU A 489 15.51 -23.26 2.69
C LEU A 489 14.42 -22.36 3.28
N GLY A 490 14.60 -21.87 4.51
CA GLY A 490 13.61 -21.02 5.22
C GLY A 490 12.39 -21.80 5.69
N PRO A 491 12.48 -22.56 6.80
CA PRO A 491 11.32 -23.29 7.31
C PRO A 491 10.28 -22.29 7.87
N PRO A 492 9.02 -22.73 8.08
CA PRO A 492 8.03 -21.93 8.81
C PRO A 492 8.62 -21.43 10.14
N ASP A 493 8.20 -20.26 10.62
CA ASP A 493 8.73 -19.58 11.82
C ASP A 493 8.89 -20.49 13.08
N ASP A 494 8.17 -21.61 13.10
CA ASP A 494 8.12 -22.60 14.18
C ASP A 494 9.08 -23.80 14.03
N GLY A 495 9.84 -23.94 12.93
CA GLY A 495 10.79 -25.06 12.69
C GLY A 495 10.29 -26.12 11.70
N THR A 496 11.02 -27.25 11.55
CA THR A 496 10.66 -28.30 10.57
C THR A 496 9.62 -29.25 11.15
N PRO A 497 8.43 -29.43 10.54
CA PRO A 497 7.43 -30.39 11.03
C PRO A 497 8.00 -31.80 11.20
N SER A 498 7.72 -32.44 12.34
CA SER A 498 8.33 -33.71 12.72
C SER A 498 7.97 -34.84 11.75
N VAL A 499 6.75 -34.82 11.19
CA VAL A 499 6.30 -35.79 10.18
C VAL A 499 7.15 -35.67 8.91
N LEU A 500 7.32 -34.45 8.41
CA LEU A 500 8.13 -34.17 7.23
C LEU A 500 9.58 -34.62 7.43
N LEU A 501 10.17 -34.23 8.57
CA LEU A 501 11.56 -34.58 8.87
C LEU A 501 11.75 -36.11 8.87
N LEU A 502 10.86 -36.84 9.53
CA LEU A 502 10.97 -38.30 9.62
C LEU A 502 10.79 -39.00 8.28
N ASP A 503 9.88 -38.52 7.44
CA ASP A 503 9.67 -39.12 6.11
C ASP A 503 10.86 -38.83 5.18
N ALA A 504 11.45 -37.63 5.25
CA ALA A 504 12.67 -37.30 4.53
C ALA A 504 13.87 -38.16 4.99
N ILE A 505 13.98 -38.43 6.29
CA ILE A 505 15.00 -39.34 6.85
C ILE A 505 14.77 -40.78 6.36
N LYS A 506 13.53 -41.29 6.39
CA LYS A 506 13.20 -42.63 5.86
C LYS A 506 13.61 -42.78 4.39
N ASP A 507 13.23 -41.82 3.55
CA ASP A 507 13.52 -41.87 2.11
C ASP A 507 15.02 -41.83 1.82
N SER A 508 15.76 -41.01 2.55
CA SER A 508 17.22 -40.92 2.40
C SER A 508 17.97 -42.12 2.99
N THR A 509 17.48 -42.73 4.07
CA THR A 509 18.09 -43.93 4.68
C THR A 509 17.87 -45.20 3.85
N LEU A 510 16.67 -45.39 3.28
CA LEU A 510 16.37 -46.49 2.34
C LEU A 510 17.36 -46.52 1.15
N ARG A 511 17.78 -45.34 0.67
CA ARG A 511 18.73 -45.23 -0.46
C ARG A 511 20.18 -45.53 -0.10
N ALA A 512 20.55 -45.37 1.16
CA ALA A 512 21.88 -45.78 1.63
C ALA A 512 22.06 -47.31 1.65
N GLY A 513 21.06 -48.08 1.20
CA GLY A 513 21.13 -49.54 1.08
C GLY A 513 20.85 -50.29 2.37
N ILE A 514 20.23 -49.62 3.37
CA ILE A 514 19.89 -50.21 4.65
C ILE A 514 18.37 -50.47 4.67
N ASP A 515 17.97 -51.74 4.52
CA ASP A 515 16.57 -52.16 4.65
C ASP A 515 16.16 -52.15 6.13
N ASN A 516 15.77 -50.97 6.60
CA ASN A 516 15.32 -50.72 7.96
C ASN A 516 13.78 -50.69 8.06
N SER A 517 13.08 -51.48 7.25
CA SER A 517 11.62 -51.60 7.23
C SER A 517 11.00 -52.03 8.58
N HIS A 518 11.82 -52.51 9.52
CA HIS A 518 11.43 -52.90 10.89
C HIS A 518 11.70 -51.84 11.98
N LEU A 519 12.36 -50.71 11.68
CA LEU A 519 12.72 -49.68 12.66
C LEU A 519 11.64 -48.59 12.78
N LEU A 520 11.16 -48.36 14.00
CA LEU A 520 10.18 -47.32 14.33
C LEU A 520 10.89 -45.96 14.45
N TYR A 521 11.03 -45.24 13.33
CA TYR A 521 11.45 -43.85 13.34
C TYR A 521 10.29 -42.94 13.80
N ASN A 522 10.36 -42.46 15.03
CA ASN A 522 9.38 -41.51 15.60
C ASN A 522 10.09 -40.30 16.26
N PRO A 523 9.37 -39.19 16.48
CA PRO A 523 9.94 -37.97 17.05
C PRO A 523 10.51 -38.20 18.46
N GLU A 524 9.88 -39.07 19.25
CA GLU A 524 10.29 -39.39 20.61
C GLU A 524 11.67 -40.06 20.64
N ARG A 525 11.91 -41.03 19.75
CA ARG A 525 13.20 -41.72 19.62
C ARG A 525 14.29 -40.74 19.21
N LEU A 526 14.02 -39.85 18.25
CA LEU A 526 14.98 -38.83 17.86
C LEU A 526 15.32 -37.90 19.04
N ARG A 527 14.32 -37.53 19.85
CA ARG A 527 14.51 -36.74 21.08
C ARG A 527 15.30 -37.49 22.15
N GLU A 528 15.07 -38.80 22.31
CA GLU A 528 15.86 -39.65 23.21
C GLU A 528 17.33 -39.70 22.81
N LEU A 529 17.60 -39.91 21.51
CA LEU A 529 18.95 -40.04 20.97
C LEU A 529 19.72 -38.71 20.97
N CYS A 530 19.09 -37.63 20.50
CA CYS A 530 19.75 -36.33 20.32
C CYS A 530 19.71 -35.45 21.57
N GLY A 531 18.83 -35.73 22.53
CA GLY A 531 18.74 -35.01 23.79
C GLY A 531 18.69 -33.49 23.63
N CYS A 532 19.64 -32.77 24.24
CA CYS A 532 19.70 -31.31 24.19
C CYS A 532 20.20 -30.74 22.85
N LEU A 533 20.51 -31.56 21.83
CA LEU A 533 20.94 -31.08 20.51
C LEU A 533 19.77 -30.56 19.66
N ILE A 534 18.55 -31.04 19.91
CA ILE A 534 17.35 -30.69 19.16
C ILE A 534 16.24 -30.19 20.09
N SER A 535 15.41 -29.29 19.58
CA SER A 535 14.24 -28.75 20.27
C SER A 535 12.99 -29.26 19.55
N SER A 536 11.91 -29.44 20.29
CA SER A 536 10.63 -29.83 19.71
C SER A 536 9.51 -29.00 20.33
N GLN A 537 8.82 -28.23 19.49
CA GLN A 537 7.72 -27.35 19.87
C GLN A 537 6.54 -27.64 18.94
N GLU A 538 5.32 -27.81 19.47
CA GLU A 538 4.07 -27.84 18.67
C GLU A 538 4.15 -28.68 17.36
N ASP A 539 4.69 -29.90 17.44
CA ASP A 539 4.92 -30.84 16.31
C ASP A 539 6.02 -30.46 15.29
N SER A 540 6.85 -29.47 15.59
CA SER A 540 8.07 -29.15 14.85
C SER A 540 9.34 -29.62 15.59
N ILE A 541 10.44 -29.74 14.84
CA ILE A 541 11.78 -30.08 15.31
C ILE A 541 12.78 -29.08 14.69
N SER A 542 13.67 -28.56 15.52
CA SER A 542 14.77 -27.68 15.09
C SER A 542 16.06 -28.04 15.85
N PHE A 543 17.20 -27.50 15.40
CA PHE A 543 18.36 -27.46 16.30
C PHE A 543 17.99 -26.67 17.55
N ALA A 544 18.37 -27.18 18.73
CA ALA A 544 17.99 -26.51 19.98
C ALA A 544 18.81 -25.25 20.27
N HIS A 545 19.93 -25.05 19.56
CA HIS A 545 20.70 -23.82 19.55
C HIS A 545 21.66 -23.86 18.34
N TYR A 546 22.00 -22.70 17.79
CA TYR A 546 22.83 -22.63 16.59
C TYR A 546 24.24 -23.22 16.77
N THR A 547 24.77 -23.19 18.01
CA THR A 547 26.06 -23.82 18.35
C THR A 547 26.13 -25.30 18.00
N VAL A 548 24.99 -25.98 17.90
CA VAL A 548 24.92 -27.38 17.44
C VAL A 548 25.26 -27.45 15.95
N LYS A 549 24.61 -26.61 15.12
CA LYS A 549 24.90 -26.48 13.68
C LYS A 549 26.37 -26.10 13.46
N GLU A 550 26.88 -25.12 14.21
CA GLU A 550 28.28 -24.68 14.13
C GLU A 550 29.26 -25.81 14.46
N TYR A 551 28.99 -26.62 15.49
CA TYR A 551 29.84 -27.75 15.84
C TYR A 551 29.84 -28.81 14.71
N LEU A 552 28.66 -29.15 14.19
CA LEU A 552 28.48 -30.15 13.13
C LEU A 552 29.11 -29.74 11.78
N ASP A 553 29.23 -28.44 11.51
CA ASP A 553 29.87 -27.90 10.30
C ASP A 553 31.37 -27.58 10.50
N SER A 554 31.86 -27.55 11.73
CA SER A 554 33.25 -27.18 12.03
C SER A 554 34.27 -28.27 11.68
N SER A 555 35.52 -27.88 11.45
CA SER A 555 36.64 -28.82 11.28
C SER A 555 36.95 -29.65 12.54
N ARG A 556 36.37 -29.28 13.70
CA ARG A 556 36.56 -29.96 14.99
C ARG A 556 35.98 -31.37 14.99
N ILE A 557 34.76 -31.53 14.45
CA ILE A 557 34.10 -32.85 14.36
C ILE A 557 34.80 -33.77 13.34
N CYS A 558 35.59 -33.21 12.42
CA CYS A 558 36.30 -33.95 11.38
C CYS A 558 37.51 -34.76 11.89
N GLN A 559 37.92 -34.57 13.14
CA GLN A 559 39.15 -35.17 13.70
C GLN A 559 38.93 -36.54 14.37
N GLY A 560 37.72 -37.11 14.29
CA GLY A 560 37.38 -38.35 15.00
C GLY A 560 36.25 -39.18 14.38
N PRO A 561 35.79 -40.25 15.04
CA PRO A 561 34.73 -41.14 14.54
C PRO A 561 33.37 -40.42 14.38
N LEU A 562 33.22 -39.26 15.03
CA LEU A 562 32.05 -38.40 14.96
C LEU A 562 31.95 -37.60 13.67
N PHE A 563 32.98 -37.61 12.80
CA PHE A 563 32.90 -37.08 11.44
C PHE A 563 31.69 -37.64 10.67
N PHE A 564 31.20 -38.83 11.06
CA PHE A 564 29.96 -39.39 10.54
C PHE A 564 28.74 -38.45 10.69
N PHE A 565 28.69 -37.62 11.73
CA PHE A 565 27.60 -36.66 11.98
C PHE A 565 27.85 -35.28 11.37
N SER A 566 29.01 -35.04 10.74
CA SER A 566 29.31 -33.74 10.13
C SER A 566 28.26 -33.34 9.09
N THR A 567 27.91 -32.06 9.05
CA THR A 567 26.91 -31.47 8.14
C THR A 567 27.56 -30.56 7.10
N GLY A 568 28.72 -30.95 6.58
CA GLY A 568 29.38 -30.16 5.53
C GLY A 568 28.51 -30.04 4.28
N LYS A 569 28.48 -28.84 3.68
CA LYS A 569 27.61 -28.47 2.54
C LYS A 569 27.52 -29.55 1.46
N THR A 570 28.65 -30.10 1.00
CA THR A 570 28.69 -31.16 -0.02
C THR A 570 27.96 -32.43 0.41
N LYS A 571 28.12 -32.85 1.66
CA LYS A 571 27.49 -34.05 2.21
C LYS A 571 25.99 -33.86 2.32
N VAL A 572 25.56 -32.72 2.87
CA VAL A 572 24.14 -32.41 3.00
C VAL A 572 23.45 -32.31 1.65
N LEU A 573 24.06 -31.61 0.68
CA LEU A 573 23.52 -31.56 -0.69
C LEU A 573 23.45 -32.97 -1.30
N THR A 574 24.47 -33.81 -1.13
CA THR A 574 24.45 -35.17 -1.68
C THR A 574 23.33 -36.03 -1.09
N THR A 575 23.05 -35.92 0.21
CA THR A 575 22.04 -36.75 0.86
C THR A 575 20.64 -36.15 0.71
N CYS A 576 20.46 -34.87 1.01
CA CYS A 576 19.16 -34.23 1.07
C CYS A 576 18.67 -33.77 -0.30
N LEU A 577 19.52 -33.12 -1.11
CA LEU A 577 19.09 -32.64 -2.42
C LEU A 577 18.81 -33.79 -3.39
N ASP A 578 19.66 -34.82 -3.41
CA ASP A 578 19.41 -36.02 -4.23
C ASP A 578 18.16 -36.77 -3.77
N ALA A 579 17.96 -36.90 -2.45
CA ALA A 579 16.73 -37.44 -1.86
C ALA A 579 15.49 -36.69 -2.37
N LEU A 580 15.50 -35.37 -2.22
CA LEU A 580 14.41 -34.49 -2.57
C LEU A 580 14.10 -34.51 -4.07
N LEU A 581 15.12 -34.35 -4.92
CA LEU A 581 14.95 -34.31 -6.38
C LEU A 581 14.34 -35.61 -6.93
N LEU A 582 14.77 -36.78 -6.44
CA LEU A 582 14.18 -38.04 -6.88
C LEU A 582 12.77 -38.24 -6.31
N GLN A 583 12.49 -37.79 -5.09
CA GLN A 583 11.12 -37.86 -4.54
C GLN A 583 10.18 -36.99 -5.38
N ALA A 584 10.60 -35.76 -5.69
CA ALA A 584 9.91 -34.87 -6.62
C ALA A 584 9.73 -35.53 -7.99
N GLN A 585 10.73 -36.23 -8.50
CA GLN A 585 10.65 -36.93 -9.80
C GLN A 585 9.64 -38.09 -9.77
N ILE A 586 9.63 -38.88 -8.68
CA ILE A 586 8.66 -39.97 -8.49
C ILE A 586 7.24 -39.39 -8.43
N VAL A 587 7.04 -38.33 -7.65
CA VAL A 587 5.75 -37.65 -7.52
C VAL A 587 5.29 -37.10 -8.87
N ALA A 588 6.19 -36.44 -9.60
CA ALA A 588 5.90 -35.88 -10.91
C ALA A 588 5.55 -36.97 -11.95
N SER A 589 6.26 -38.11 -11.91
CA SER A 589 6.01 -39.26 -12.80
C SER A 589 4.70 -40.02 -12.50
N ARG A 590 4.16 -39.88 -11.28
CA ARG A 590 2.84 -40.41 -10.95
C ARG A 590 1.81 -39.48 -11.58
N ASN A 591 1.14 -39.95 -12.64
CA ASN A 591 -0.03 -39.28 -13.20
C ASN A 591 -1.05 -39.00 -12.07
N LEU A 592 -1.03 -37.81 -11.48
CA LEU A 592 -2.04 -37.32 -10.55
C LEU A 592 -3.31 -37.07 -11.38
N GLU A 593 -4.02 -38.15 -11.68
CA GLU A 593 -5.17 -38.16 -12.60
C GLU A 593 -6.42 -37.53 -11.99
N ASN A 594 -6.50 -37.38 -10.67
CA ASN A 594 -7.52 -36.58 -9.97
C ASN A 594 -7.18 -36.41 -8.47
N PRO A 595 -6.79 -35.20 -8.00
CA PRO A 595 -6.70 -34.92 -6.56
C PRO A 595 -8.07 -35.03 -5.86
N GLU A 596 -9.15 -34.70 -6.58
CA GLU A 596 -10.52 -34.68 -6.04
C GLU A 596 -11.10 -36.05 -5.65
N LYS A 597 -10.58 -37.16 -6.20
CA LYS A 597 -11.02 -38.51 -5.79
C LYS A 597 -10.44 -38.94 -4.45
N ASP A 598 -9.36 -38.31 -4.01
CA ASP A 598 -8.75 -38.53 -2.71
C ASP A 598 -9.36 -37.56 -1.69
N ASN A 599 -10.62 -37.82 -1.35
CA ASN A 599 -11.55 -36.97 -0.59
C ASN A 599 -11.16 -36.73 0.90
N ARG A 600 -9.86 -36.65 1.25
CA ARG A 600 -9.37 -36.57 2.64
C ARG A 600 -8.06 -35.79 2.82
N ILE A 601 -7.95 -34.56 2.30
CA ILE A 601 -6.81 -33.71 2.67
C ILE A 601 -7.35 -32.34 3.10
N GLN A 602 -7.34 -32.08 4.41
CA GLN A 602 -7.61 -30.74 4.93
C GLN A 602 -6.35 -29.87 4.78
N PHE A 603 -6.49 -28.55 4.80
CA PHE A 603 -5.41 -27.60 4.57
C PHE A 603 -4.20 -27.76 5.52
N LYS A 604 -4.45 -28.21 6.76
CA LYS A 604 -3.41 -28.54 7.75
C LYS A 604 -2.65 -29.83 7.39
N ASP A 605 -3.24 -30.70 6.58
CA ASP A 605 -2.66 -31.97 6.12
C ASP A 605 -1.79 -31.80 4.87
N LEU A 606 -1.88 -30.68 4.14
CA LEU A 606 -1.00 -30.40 3.00
C LEU A 606 0.47 -30.23 3.43
N TRP A 607 0.71 -29.61 4.60
CA TRP A 607 2.04 -29.54 5.22
C TRP A 607 2.52 -30.87 5.84
N ASN A 608 1.63 -31.86 5.90
CA ASN A 608 1.97 -33.24 6.26
C ASN A 608 2.06 -34.13 5.02
N ASN A 609 1.83 -33.58 3.82
CA ASN A 609 1.88 -34.32 2.57
C ASN A 609 3.29 -34.26 1.98
N THR A 610 4.01 -35.37 2.10
CA THR A 610 5.39 -35.53 1.60
C THR A 610 5.53 -35.20 0.11
N SER A 611 4.51 -35.50 -0.71
CA SER A 611 4.54 -35.22 -2.14
C SER A 611 4.52 -33.73 -2.42
N PHE A 612 3.70 -32.96 -1.70
CA PHE A 612 3.68 -31.50 -1.82
C PHE A 612 5.01 -30.88 -1.37
N HIS A 613 5.56 -31.34 -0.24
CA HIS A 613 6.87 -30.88 0.25
C HIS A 613 8.01 -31.12 -0.71
N SER A 614 8.06 -32.31 -1.29
CA SER A 614 9.13 -32.67 -2.21
C SER A 614 9.19 -31.72 -3.40
N LEU A 615 8.04 -31.32 -3.97
CA LEU A 615 7.97 -30.39 -5.09
C LEU A 615 8.30 -28.95 -4.67
N PHE A 616 7.73 -28.48 -3.56
CA PHE A 616 7.94 -27.12 -3.05
C PHE A 616 9.41 -26.85 -2.70
N TYR A 617 10.00 -27.69 -1.84
CA TYR A 617 11.39 -27.50 -1.43
C TYR A 617 12.36 -27.74 -2.57
N THR A 618 12.01 -28.56 -3.57
CA THR A 618 12.84 -28.70 -4.78
C THR A 618 12.95 -27.37 -5.52
N MET A 619 11.84 -26.65 -5.71
CA MET A 619 11.89 -25.34 -6.37
C MET A 619 12.76 -24.35 -5.60
N GLN A 620 12.65 -24.29 -4.27
CA GLN A 620 13.50 -23.43 -3.44
C GLN A 620 14.98 -23.84 -3.52
N SER A 621 15.25 -25.14 -3.54
CA SER A 621 16.60 -25.70 -3.67
C SER A 621 17.28 -25.29 -4.98
N LEU A 622 16.53 -25.26 -6.09
CA LEU A 622 17.08 -24.83 -7.39
C LEU A 622 17.51 -23.36 -7.39
N ARG A 623 16.81 -22.52 -6.62
CA ARG A 623 17.11 -21.09 -6.48
C ARG A 623 18.30 -20.86 -5.55
N ILE A 624 18.27 -21.45 -4.35
CA ILE A 624 19.26 -21.19 -3.30
C ILE A 624 20.60 -21.87 -3.60
N TRP A 625 20.58 -23.08 -4.18
CA TRP A 625 21.81 -23.84 -4.49
C TRP A 625 22.07 -23.98 -5.99
N GLY A 626 21.60 -23.01 -6.78
CA GLY A 626 21.75 -23.05 -8.23
C GLY A 626 23.21 -23.19 -8.67
N GLU A 627 24.13 -22.52 -7.97
CA GLU A 627 25.57 -22.61 -8.26
C GLU A 627 26.13 -24.02 -8.01
N GLU A 628 25.89 -24.59 -6.82
CA GLU A 628 26.40 -25.92 -6.47
C GLU A 628 25.81 -27.02 -7.34
N ILE A 629 24.53 -26.91 -7.68
CA ILE A 629 23.87 -27.81 -8.61
C ILE A 629 24.50 -27.67 -9.99
N SER A 630 24.74 -26.45 -10.46
CA SER A 630 25.35 -26.20 -11.76
C SER A 630 26.78 -26.72 -11.86
N ASN A 631 27.49 -26.90 -10.74
CA ASN A 631 28.85 -27.43 -10.72
C ASN A 631 28.91 -28.97 -10.62
N ARG A 632 27.77 -29.65 -10.42
CA ARG A 632 27.69 -31.10 -10.21
C ARG A 632 26.88 -31.80 -11.31
N ASP A 633 27.57 -32.49 -12.21
CA ASP A 633 26.95 -33.15 -13.36
C ASP A 633 25.86 -34.16 -13.00
N ASP A 634 26.06 -34.92 -11.91
CA ASP A 634 25.12 -35.93 -11.44
C ASP A 634 23.78 -35.33 -10.98
N ILE A 635 23.85 -34.24 -10.20
CA ILE A 635 22.66 -33.54 -9.70
C ILE A 635 22.01 -32.72 -10.80
N TYR A 636 22.80 -32.02 -11.61
CA TYR A 636 22.31 -31.21 -12.73
C TYR A 636 21.53 -32.05 -13.74
N GLU A 637 22.03 -33.22 -14.14
CA GLU A 637 21.30 -34.15 -15.02
C GLU A 637 19.99 -34.66 -14.40
N ARG A 638 19.94 -34.80 -13.07
CA ARG A 638 18.68 -35.13 -12.37
C ARG A 638 17.69 -33.97 -12.40
N VAL A 639 18.16 -32.73 -12.24
CA VAL A 639 17.32 -31.54 -12.38
C VAL A 639 16.76 -31.45 -13.80
N LYS A 640 17.57 -31.71 -14.83
CA LYS A 640 17.09 -31.79 -16.22
C LYS A 640 15.98 -32.83 -16.39
N ARG A 641 16.20 -34.05 -15.88
CA ARG A 641 15.18 -35.12 -15.88
C ARG A 641 13.91 -34.73 -15.14
N LEU A 642 14.03 -34.07 -14.00
CA LEU A 642 12.88 -33.63 -13.22
C LEU A 642 12.06 -32.57 -13.97
N LEU A 643 12.72 -31.67 -14.68
CA LEU A 643 12.05 -30.56 -15.36
C LEU A 643 11.63 -30.87 -16.80
N TYR A 644 12.05 -32.02 -17.36
CA TYR A 644 11.61 -32.43 -18.70
C TYR A 644 10.09 -32.58 -18.78
N PRO A 645 9.49 -32.31 -19.96
CA PRO A 645 8.05 -32.49 -20.19
C PRO A 645 7.54 -33.89 -19.84
N SER A 646 8.37 -34.91 -20.03
CA SER A 646 8.06 -36.33 -19.79
C SER A 646 7.71 -36.63 -18.32
N THR A 647 8.26 -35.87 -17.38
CA THR A 647 7.98 -36.02 -15.94
C THR A 647 6.83 -35.15 -15.47
N GLN A 648 6.28 -34.26 -16.30
CA GLN A 648 5.09 -33.45 -15.99
C GLN A 648 5.18 -32.64 -14.67
N PHE A 649 6.37 -32.28 -14.19
CA PHE A 649 6.60 -31.60 -12.90
C PHE A 649 5.72 -30.34 -12.74
N PHE A 650 5.75 -29.42 -13.69
CA PHE A 650 4.91 -28.22 -13.67
C PHE A 650 3.41 -28.50 -13.75
N ARG A 651 3.01 -29.56 -14.47
CA ARG A 651 1.62 -29.98 -14.52
C ARG A 651 1.15 -30.48 -13.15
N CYS A 652 2.01 -31.17 -12.41
CA CYS A 652 1.74 -31.63 -11.04
C CYS A 652 1.69 -30.45 -10.05
N VAL A 653 2.65 -29.52 -10.12
CA VAL A 653 2.66 -28.30 -9.30
C VAL A 653 1.38 -27.47 -9.56
N GLY A 654 1.00 -27.28 -10.82
CA GLY A 654 -0.23 -26.57 -11.20
C GLY A 654 -1.52 -27.27 -10.75
N LYS A 655 -1.54 -28.61 -10.66
CA LYS A 655 -2.68 -29.40 -10.15
C LYS A 655 -2.79 -29.42 -8.63
N LEU A 656 -1.66 -29.45 -7.92
CA LEU A 656 -1.62 -29.45 -6.46
C LEU A 656 -1.96 -28.08 -5.86
N GLY A 657 -1.75 -27.01 -6.63
CA GLY A 657 -1.91 -25.64 -6.16
C GLY A 657 -3.35 -25.22 -5.91
N PHE A 658 -4.32 -25.56 -6.76
CA PHE A 658 -5.61 -24.85 -6.75
C PHE A 658 -6.73 -25.65 -7.41
N ASP A 659 -7.44 -26.48 -6.63
CA ASP A 659 -8.85 -26.77 -6.91
C ASP A 659 -9.71 -25.96 -5.93
N GLU A 660 -10.79 -25.36 -6.42
CA GLU A 660 -11.61 -24.37 -5.72
C GLU A 660 -12.35 -24.95 -4.52
N GLY A 661 -11.65 -25.11 -3.39
CA GLY A 661 -12.26 -25.58 -2.15
C GLY A 661 -11.37 -25.35 -0.93
N LEU A 662 -11.72 -24.30 -0.17
CA LEU A 662 -11.25 -23.94 1.19
C LEU A 662 -9.93 -23.14 1.36
N GLU A 663 -10.11 -21.99 2.03
CA GLU A 663 -9.20 -21.06 2.74
C GLU A 663 -7.93 -20.47 2.06
N ARG A 664 -8.17 -19.50 1.17
CA ARG A 664 -7.23 -18.56 0.50
C ARG A 664 -6.29 -17.71 1.38
N VAL A 665 -6.37 -17.73 2.72
CA VAL A 665 -5.73 -16.69 3.57
C VAL A 665 -4.42 -17.14 4.21
N HIS A 666 -4.19 -18.45 4.38
CA HIS A 666 -2.98 -18.96 5.02
C HIS A 666 -1.75 -19.03 4.09
N TRP A 667 -1.95 -19.23 2.78
CA TRP A 667 -0.85 -19.24 1.80
C TRP A 667 -0.18 -17.87 1.63
N ASP A 668 -0.96 -16.79 1.78
CA ASP A 668 -0.49 -15.42 1.52
C ASP A 668 0.66 -15.03 2.45
N LYS A 669 0.49 -15.25 3.76
CA LYS A 669 1.52 -14.94 4.77
C LYS A 669 2.78 -15.80 4.65
N LEU A 670 2.65 -17.03 4.15
CA LEU A 670 3.73 -18.02 4.14
C LEU A 670 4.61 -17.90 2.89
N LEU A 671 4.06 -17.38 1.78
CA LEU A 671 4.77 -17.18 0.52
C LEU A 671 5.36 -15.76 0.39
N GLU A 672 4.83 -14.77 1.11
CA GLU A 672 5.33 -13.39 1.16
C GLU A 672 6.83 -13.30 1.53
N GLY A 673 7.31 -14.16 2.44
CA GLY A 673 8.73 -14.21 2.83
C GLY A 673 9.68 -14.89 1.83
N THR A 674 9.14 -15.57 0.82
CA THR A 674 9.94 -16.34 -0.17
C THR A 674 10.11 -15.60 -1.51
N GLY A 675 9.56 -14.39 -1.64
CA GLY A 675 9.47 -13.65 -2.89
C GLY A 675 8.44 -14.22 -3.88
N PHE A 676 7.56 -15.13 -3.43
CA PHE A 676 6.47 -15.70 -4.23
C PHE A 676 5.16 -15.03 -3.84
N SER A 677 4.57 -14.22 -4.73
CA SER A 677 3.25 -13.63 -4.47
C SER A 677 2.09 -14.58 -4.83
N ARG A 678 0.93 -14.32 -4.20
CA ARG A 678 -0.38 -15.01 -4.21
C ARG A 678 -0.93 -15.63 -5.51
N GLN A 679 -0.39 -15.33 -6.69
CA GLN A 679 -1.15 -15.45 -7.95
C GLN A 679 -0.41 -16.15 -9.12
N SER A 680 0.70 -16.82 -8.82
CA SER A 680 1.70 -17.13 -9.85
C SER A 680 1.60 -18.50 -10.53
N PHE A 681 0.72 -19.42 -10.10
CA PHE A 681 0.81 -20.81 -10.55
C PHE A 681 -0.51 -21.48 -10.97
N ALA A 682 -1.26 -20.83 -11.85
CA ALA A 682 -2.30 -21.51 -12.66
C ALA A 682 -1.86 -21.64 -14.14
N TRP A 683 -0.58 -21.95 -14.37
CA TRP A 683 -0.07 -22.26 -15.70
C TRP A 683 -0.14 -23.77 -15.91
N THR A 684 -0.94 -24.20 -16.88
CA THR A 684 -0.75 -25.51 -17.48
C THR A 684 0.13 -25.29 -18.69
N ILE A 685 1.41 -25.60 -18.57
CA ILE A 685 2.26 -25.67 -19.75
C ILE A 685 1.91 -26.98 -20.44
N ASP A 686 1.20 -26.86 -21.55
CA ASP A 686 0.80 -28.00 -22.36
C ASP A 686 1.85 -28.17 -23.43
N TRP A 687 2.78 -29.08 -23.18
CA TRP A 687 3.85 -29.41 -24.10
C TRP A 687 3.23 -30.19 -25.27
N ASN A 688 2.67 -29.48 -26.26
CA ASN A 688 1.68 -30.01 -27.20
C ASN A 688 2.27 -30.74 -28.42
N GLU A 689 3.38 -31.44 -28.22
CA GLU A 689 3.94 -32.40 -29.17
C GLU A 689 4.52 -33.57 -28.37
N GLN A 690 4.65 -34.74 -28.99
CA GLN A 690 5.53 -35.80 -28.46
C GLN A 690 6.96 -35.26 -28.42
N LEU A 691 7.27 -34.49 -27.38
CA LEU A 691 8.55 -33.84 -27.19
C LEU A 691 9.52 -34.89 -26.68
N THR A 692 10.35 -35.38 -27.59
CA THR A 692 11.65 -35.91 -27.21
C THR A 692 12.48 -34.74 -26.67
N ASP A 693 12.75 -34.73 -25.36
CA ASP A 693 13.86 -34.06 -24.67
C ASP A 693 14.35 -32.71 -25.26
N SER A 694 13.47 -31.71 -25.43
CA SER A 694 13.89 -30.41 -26.00
C SER A 694 14.31 -29.39 -24.93
N ASP A 695 15.47 -28.76 -25.13
CA ASP A 695 16.04 -27.75 -24.21
C ASP A 695 15.11 -26.53 -24.02
N ALA A 696 14.20 -26.27 -24.96
CA ALA A 696 13.28 -25.12 -24.92
C ALA A 696 12.29 -25.23 -23.75
N SER A 697 11.81 -26.45 -23.50
CA SER A 697 10.91 -26.75 -22.40
C SER A 697 11.59 -26.66 -21.04
N LEU A 698 12.82 -27.16 -20.98
CA LEU A 698 13.68 -27.11 -19.81
C LEU A 698 14.11 -25.67 -19.48
N PHE A 699 14.41 -24.88 -20.51
CA PHE A 699 14.70 -23.45 -20.37
C PHE A 699 13.52 -22.70 -19.76
N MET A 700 12.31 -22.85 -20.33
CA MET A 700 11.11 -22.20 -19.79
C MET A 700 10.80 -22.65 -18.36
N SER A 701 11.03 -23.93 -18.06
CA SER A 701 10.89 -24.51 -16.73
C SER A 701 11.83 -23.84 -15.72
N LEU A 702 13.13 -23.77 -16.02
CA LEU A 702 14.11 -23.12 -15.16
C LEU A 702 13.85 -21.62 -15.02
N PHE A 703 13.53 -20.95 -16.11
CA PHE A 703 13.22 -19.53 -16.14
C PHE A 703 12.06 -19.15 -15.20
N LEU A 704 10.98 -19.96 -15.21
CA LEU A 704 9.81 -19.72 -14.36
C LEU A 704 10.04 -20.05 -12.88
N ILE A 705 10.96 -20.98 -12.55
CA ILE A 705 11.29 -21.32 -11.15
C ILE A 705 12.24 -20.29 -10.54
N LEU A 706 13.28 -19.91 -11.28
CA LEU A 706 14.42 -19.19 -10.71
C LEU A 706 14.14 -17.70 -10.54
N ASN A 707 13.37 -17.09 -11.45
CA ASN A 707 13.05 -15.66 -11.43
C ASN A 707 14.28 -14.74 -11.19
N ASP A 708 15.47 -15.23 -11.56
CA ASP A 708 16.75 -14.60 -11.28
C ASP A 708 17.52 -14.47 -12.59
N LYS A 709 17.97 -13.24 -12.85
CA LYS A 709 18.68 -12.88 -14.08
C LYS A 709 20.03 -13.59 -14.13
N GLU A 710 20.72 -13.79 -13.02
CA GLU A 710 22.10 -14.32 -13.01
C GLU A 710 22.19 -15.82 -12.67
N SER A 711 21.11 -16.59 -12.85
CA SER A 711 21.09 -17.98 -12.43
C SER A 711 22.21 -18.83 -13.06
N PRO A 712 23.06 -19.49 -12.24
CA PRO A 712 24.10 -20.39 -12.73
C PRO A 712 23.56 -21.60 -13.50
N LEU A 713 22.36 -22.09 -13.13
CA LEU A 713 21.70 -23.22 -13.80
C LEU A 713 21.22 -22.85 -15.20
N LEU A 714 20.57 -21.69 -15.33
CA LEU A 714 20.08 -21.20 -16.62
C LEU A 714 21.27 -20.92 -17.56
N SER A 715 22.33 -20.32 -17.01
CA SER A 715 23.58 -20.08 -17.71
C SER A 715 24.24 -21.39 -18.18
N ARG A 716 24.26 -22.43 -17.35
CA ARG A 716 24.78 -23.75 -17.72
C ARG A 716 23.94 -24.39 -18.84
N LEU A 717 22.62 -24.35 -18.74
CA LEU A 717 21.74 -24.90 -19.77
C LEU A 717 21.94 -24.23 -21.13
N ILE A 718 21.99 -22.90 -21.17
CA ILE A 718 22.16 -22.15 -22.43
C ILE A 718 23.52 -22.48 -23.09
N ARG A 719 24.56 -22.78 -22.29
CA ARG A 719 25.87 -23.21 -22.82
C ARG A 719 25.83 -24.60 -23.46
N GLU A 720 24.98 -25.50 -22.96
CA GLU A 720 24.88 -26.89 -23.41
C GLU A 720 23.83 -27.10 -24.51
N ALA A 721 22.84 -26.21 -24.62
CA ALA A 721 21.70 -26.37 -25.51
C ALA A 721 22.02 -26.08 -27.00
N ASP A 722 21.33 -26.79 -27.91
CA ASP A 722 21.27 -26.37 -29.31
C ASP A 722 20.35 -25.16 -29.43
N LEU A 723 20.95 -23.97 -29.59
CA LEU A 723 20.23 -22.71 -29.68
C LEU A 723 19.23 -22.70 -30.84
N GLN A 724 19.55 -23.31 -31.99
CA GLN A 724 18.62 -23.33 -33.12
C GLN A 724 17.34 -24.10 -32.77
N ALA A 725 17.50 -25.27 -32.15
CA ALA A 725 16.37 -26.05 -31.64
C ALA A 725 15.66 -25.31 -30.50
N LEU A 726 16.39 -24.72 -29.56
CA LEU A 726 15.86 -23.97 -28.42
C LEU A 726 14.87 -22.87 -28.87
N PHE A 727 15.24 -22.12 -29.91
CA PHE A 727 14.48 -20.96 -30.38
C PHE A 727 13.37 -21.30 -31.37
N SER A 728 13.54 -22.36 -32.17
CA SER A 728 12.56 -22.77 -33.18
C SER A 728 11.48 -23.71 -32.65
N ASN A 729 11.72 -24.36 -31.51
CA ASN A 729 10.75 -25.27 -30.91
C ASN A 729 9.50 -24.52 -30.45
N ARG A 730 8.35 -25.05 -30.87
CA ARG A 730 7.02 -24.51 -30.57
C ARG A 730 6.63 -24.86 -29.13
N ILE A 731 6.19 -23.88 -28.36
CA ILE A 731 5.74 -24.05 -26.97
C ILE A 731 4.31 -23.54 -26.86
N VAL A 732 3.45 -24.33 -26.21
CA VAL A 732 2.08 -23.93 -25.90
C VAL A 732 1.93 -23.59 -24.41
N LEU A 733 1.81 -22.30 -24.10
CA LEU A 733 1.52 -21.83 -22.75
C LEU A 733 0.02 -21.60 -22.59
N LYS A 734 -0.64 -22.41 -21.76
CA LYS A 734 -2.05 -22.23 -21.41
C LYS A 734 -2.18 -21.72 -19.98
N LYS A 735 -2.75 -20.53 -19.81
CA LYS A 735 -3.18 -20.03 -18.50
C LYS A 735 -4.70 -19.98 -18.44
N LYS A 736 -5.29 -20.71 -17.48
CA LYS A 736 -6.68 -20.50 -17.10
C LYS A 736 -6.74 -19.40 -16.05
N GLY A 737 -7.34 -18.27 -16.40
CA GLY A 737 -7.56 -17.17 -15.47
C GLY A 737 -9.04 -16.83 -15.38
N ASP A 738 -9.51 -16.52 -14.18
CA ASP A 738 -10.81 -15.89 -13.99
C ASP A 738 -10.69 -14.42 -14.39
N VAL A 739 -11.16 -14.10 -15.59
CA VAL A 739 -11.32 -12.71 -15.98
C VAL A 739 -12.69 -12.29 -15.50
N SER A 740 -12.69 -11.43 -14.49
CA SER A 740 -13.92 -10.81 -14.00
C SER A 740 -14.41 -9.83 -15.06
N THR A 741 -15.27 -10.31 -15.95
CA THR A 741 -15.86 -9.45 -16.98
C THR A 741 -17.18 -8.90 -16.47
N TYR A 742 -17.35 -7.59 -16.60
CA TYR A 742 -18.59 -6.95 -16.28
C TYR A 742 -19.59 -7.20 -17.41
N SER A 743 -20.57 -8.08 -17.16
CA SER A 743 -21.62 -8.39 -18.14
C SER A 743 -22.60 -7.20 -18.26
N ARG A 744 -23.16 -6.98 -19.46
CA ARG A 744 -24.23 -5.98 -19.73
C ARG A 744 -25.46 -6.10 -18.81
N LYS A 745 -25.59 -7.19 -18.04
CA LYS A 745 -26.64 -7.40 -17.04
C LYS A 745 -26.23 -7.01 -15.61
N CYS A 746 -25.16 -6.25 -15.40
CA CYS A 746 -24.70 -5.74 -14.10
C CYS A 746 -24.41 -6.83 -13.05
N ASN A 747 -23.79 -7.93 -13.48
CA ASN A 747 -23.16 -8.90 -12.58
C ASN A 747 -21.70 -9.06 -12.96
N TRP A 748 -20.82 -9.12 -11.95
CA TRP A 748 -19.47 -9.63 -12.12
C TRP A 748 -19.57 -11.11 -12.47
N VAL A 749 -19.35 -11.43 -13.74
CA VAL A 749 -19.26 -12.81 -14.18
C VAL A 749 -17.77 -13.11 -14.23
N ALA A 750 -17.31 -13.98 -13.32
CA ALA A 750 -16.02 -14.63 -13.48
C ALA A 750 -16.12 -15.48 -14.75
N VAL A 751 -15.61 -14.93 -15.85
CA VAL A 751 -15.51 -15.66 -17.10
C VAL A 751 -14.12 -16.26 -17.10
N ARG A 752 -14.06 -17.58 -16.93
CA ARG A 752 -12.83 -18.33 -17.17
C ARG A 752 -12.42 -18.12 -18.61
N LYS A 753 -11.37 -17.32 -18.81
CA LYS A 753 -10.69 -17.24 -20.10
C LYS A 753 -9.43 -18.08 -20.01
N THR A 754 -9.28 -18.96 -20.98
CA THR A 754 -8.01 -19.65 -21.19
C THR A 754 -7.24 -18.80 -22.17
N TYR A 755 -6.10 -18.27 -21.72
CA TYR A 755 -5.11 -17.65 -22.58
C TYR A 755 -4.20 -18.77 -23.08
N GLU A 756 -4.10 -18.93 -24.38
CA GLU A 756 -3.26 -19.92 -25.05
C GLU A 756 -2.29 -19.17 -25.95
N PHE A 757 -1.00 -19.32 -25.68
CA PHE A 757 0.07 -18.85 -26.57
C PHE A 757 0.66 -20.08 -27.23
N ASP A 758 0.73 -20.07 -28.55
CA ASP A 758 1.12 -21.22 -29.36
C ASP A 758 2.09 -20.78 -30.47
N GLY A 759 3.39 -20.82 -30.18
CA GLY A 759 4.44 -20.34 -31.08
C GLY A 759 5.85 -20.77 -30.65
N PRO A 760 6.88 -20.51 -31.46
CA PRO A 760 8.29 -20.70 -31.09
C PRO A 760 8.66 -19.97 -29.79
N LEU A 761 9.63 -20.50 -29.03
CA LEU A 761 10.08 -19.90 -27.77
C LEU A 761 10.37 -18.39 -27.91
N ILE A 762 11.01 -17.97 -29.01
CA ILE A 762 11.31 -16.56 -29.25
C ILE A 762 10.05 -15.69 -29.42
N GLU A 763 9.00 -16.20 -30.06
CA GLU A 763 7.73 -15.46 -30.22
C GLU A 763 7.02 -15.32 -28.88
N VAL A 764 6.97 -16.40 -28.09
CA VAL A 764 6.45 -16.38 -26.72
C VAL A 764 7.21 -15.36 -25.85
N MET A 765 8.54 -15.30 -26.00
CA MET A 765 9.39 -14.35 -25.28
C MET A 765 9.20 -12.90 -25.72
N VAL A 766 8.95 -12.67 -27.01
CA VAL A 766 8.65 -11.34 -27.57
C VAL A 766 7.26 -10.86 -27.11
N GLU A 767 6.29 -11.75 -27.04
CA GLU A 767 4.94 -11.44 -26.54
C GLU A 767 4.96 -11.00 -25.07
N PHE A 768 5.91 -11.51 -24.25
CA PHE A 768 6.13 -11.03 -22.86
C PHE A 768 6.45 -9.54 -22.77
N VAL A 769 7.09 -8.98 -23.79
CA VAL A 769 7.54 -7.58 -23.83
C VAL A 769 6.45 -6.64 -24.37
N ASN A 770 5.42 -7.18 -25.03
CA ASN A 770 4.38 -6.37 -25.65
C ASN A 770 3.38 -5.80 -24.62
N GLN A 771 3.48 -4.49 -24.34
CA GLN A 771 2.64 -3.75 -23.38
C GLN A 771 1.13 -3.74 -23.70
N GLU A 772 0.68 -4.26 -24.85
CA GLU A 772 -0.73 -4.20 -25.28
C GLU A 772 -1.60 -5.26 -24.57
N SER A 773 -0.98 -6.34 -24.12
CA SER A 773 -1.63 -7.30 -23.24
C SER A 773 -1.44 -6.83 -21.79
N GLU A 774 -2.15 -5.76 -21.41
CA GLU A 774 -2.16 -5.21 -20.06
C GLU A 774 -2.45 -6.31 -19.01
N ALA A 775 -3.27 -7.30 -19.40
CA ALA A 775 -3.57 -8.50 -18.63
C ALA A 775 -2.33 -9.38 -18.38
N PHE A 776 -1.40 -9.51 -19.33
CA PHE A 776 -0.21 -10.36 -19.27
C PHE A 776 1.01 -9.64 -18.66
N HIS A 777 1.16 -8.35 -18.93
CA HIS A 777 2.13 -7.50 -18.24
C HIS A 777 1.81 -7.42 -16.74
N SER A 778 0.55 -7.15 -16.38
CA SER A 778 0.06 -7.18 -15.00
C SER A 778 0.25 -8.57 -14.37
N LEU A 779 0.05 -9.64 -15.14
CA LEU A 779 0.24 -11.01 -14.69
C LEU A 779 1.67 -11.34 -14.25
N LEU A 780 2.68 -10.82 -14.95
CA LEU A 780 4.08 -11.19 -14.74
C LEU A 780 4.76 -10.27 -13.73
N VAL A 781 4.47 -8.97 -13.81
CA VAL A 781 4.95 -7.96 -12.85
C VAL A 781 4.32 -8.18 -11.47
N ASN A 782 2.99 -8.39 -11.42
CA ASN A 782 2.29 -8.49 -10.13
C ASN A 782 2.24 -9.92 -9.57
N HIS A 783 2.49 -10.97 -10.36
CA HIS A 783 2.44 -12.34 -9.85
C HIS A 783 3.82 -12.98 -9.80
N VAL A 784 4.52 -13.09 -10.93
CA VAL A 784 5.81 -13.81 -11.02
C VAL A 784 6.98 -12.99 -10.43
N GLY A 785 6.76 -11.73 -10.02
CA GLY A 785 7.79 -10.91 -9.38
C GLY A 785 8.89 -10.46 -10.34
N LEU A 786 8.62 -10.50 -11.65
CA LEU A 786 9.56 -10.06 -12.67
C LEU A 786 9.56 -8.53 -12.70
N TYR A 787 10.62 -7.93 -12.15
CA TYR A 787 10.77 -6.48 -12.03
C TYR A 787 10.69 -5.72 -13.36
N ASN A 788 11.00 -6.36 -14.50
CA ASN A 788 10.86 -5.79 -15.84
C ASN A 788 11.00 -6.85 -16.95
N PRO A 789 9.92 -7.27 -17.65
CA PRO A 789 9.98 -8.27 -18.73
C PRO A 789 10.99 -7.94 -19.84
N SER A 790 11.18 -6.65 -20.14
CA SER A 790 12.12 -6.17 -21.14
C SER A 790 13.58 -6.40 -20.72
N GLN A 791 13.92 -6.15 -19.45
CA GLN A 791 15.27 -6.41 -18.94
C GLN A 791 15.59 -7.90 -18.86
N THR A 792 14.60 -8.73 -18.57
CA THR A 792 14.78 -10.18 -18.52
C THR A 792 15.04 -10.76 -19.92
N LEU A 793 14.35 -10.24 -20.94
CA LEU A 793 14.66 -10.56 -22.34
C LEU A 793 16.08 -10.12 -22.72
N ILE A 794 16.48 -8.90 -22.32
CA ILE A 794 17.84 -8.35 -22.57
C ILE A 794 18.92 -9.22 -21.92
N HIS A 795 18.73 -9.67 -20.69
CA HIS A 795 19.70 -10.53 -20.02
C HIS A 795 19.80 -11.88 -20.73
N PHE A 796 18.66 -12.46 -21.13
CA PHE A 796 18.64 -13.71 -21.88
C PHE A 796 19.32 -13.59 -23.25
N THR A 797 19.07 -12.52 -24.01
CA THR A 797 19.79 -12.27 -25.26
C THR A 797 21.28 -12.05 -25.02
N ALA A 798 21.67 -11.39 -23.93
CA ALA A 798 23.07 -11.22 -23.56
C ALA A 798 23.77 -12.56 -23.22
N VAL A 799 23.09 -13.50 -22.58
CA VAL A 799 23.64 -14.85 -22.29
C VAL A 799 23.74 -15.68 -23.59
N ALA A 800 22.71 -15.65 -24.44
CA ALA A 800 22.72 -16.31 -25.75
C ALA A 800 23.79 -15.71 -26.69
N ALA A 801 24.10 -14.42 -26.55
CA ALA A 801 25.12 -13.71 -27.32
C ALA A 801 26.57 -14.09 -26.94
N ARG A 802 26.79 -14.88 -25.88
CA ARG A 802 28.13 -15.39 -25.51
C ARG A 802 28.62 -16.53 -26.42
N ASN A 803 27.81 -16.98 -27.39
CA ASN A 803 28.17 -17.99 -28.38
C ASN A 803 27.91 -17.45 -29.80
N SER A 804 28.88 -17.58 -30.72
CA SER A 804 28.79 -17.09 -32.10
C SER A 804 27.62 -17.66 -32.91
N GLY A 805 27.19 -18.89 -32.61
CA GLY A 805 26.01 -19.49 -33.23
C GLY A 805 24.71 -18.85 -32.75
N GLY A 806 24.63 -18.51 -31.46
CA GLY A 806 23.50 -17.80 -30.86
C GLY A 806 23.34 -16.39 -31.38
N VAL A 807 24.46 -15.67 -31.51
CA VAL A 807 24.50 -14.34 -32.14
C VAL A 807 23.99 -14.39 -33.57
N ARG A 808 24.47 -15.34 -34.38
CA ARG A 808 24.03 -15.49 -35.78
C ARG A 808 22.54 -15.79 -35.89
N LEU A 809 22.02 -16.69 -35.05
CA LEU A 809 20.61 -17.04 -35.06
C LEU A 809 19.73 -15.86 -34.60
N LEU A 810 20.12 -15.14 -33.53
CA LEU A 810 19.43 -13.94 -33.08
C LEU A 810 19.36 -12.89 -34.20
N LEU A 811 20.48 -12.68 -34.92
CA LEU A 811 20.55 -11.79 -36.09
C LEU A 811 19.67 -12.28 -37.26
N ASP A 812 19.59 -13.59 -37.52
CA ASP A 812 18.72 -14.18 -38.56
C ASP A 812 17.23 -13.94 -38.26
N TYR A 813 16.84 -13.95 -36.98
CA TYR A 813 15.49 -13.58 -36.52
C TYR A 813 15.30 -12.06 -36.40
N GLY A 814 16.36 -11.29 -36.62
CA GLY A 814 16.37 -9.85 -36.70
C GLY A 814 16.97 -9.17 -35.49
N ALA A 815 17.04 -9.82 -34.32
CA ALA A 815 17.43 -9.25 -33.03
C ALA A 815 18.87 -8.74 -33.02
N ASP A 816 19.11 -7.60 -32.34
CA ASP A 816 20.48 -7.16 -32.09
C ASP A 816 20.83 -7.17 -30.58
N PRO A 817 22.00 -7.69 -30.19
CA PRO A 817 22.28 -8.06 -28.81
C PRO A 817 22.90 -6.99 -27.90
N ASN A 818 23.09 -5.72 -28.29
CA ASN A 818 23.99 -4.81 -27.54
C ASN A 818 23.41 -3.53 -26.91
N CYS A 819 22.10 -3.30 -26.81
CA CYS A 819 21.49 -2.19 -26.03
C CYS A 819 22.22 -0.82 -25.99
N ILE A 820 22.72 -0.28 -27.12
CA ILE A 820 23.33 1.07 -27.18
C ILE A 820 22.79 1.84 -28.40
N GLY A 821 21.92 2.84 -28.18
CA GLY A 821 21.56 3.83 -29.22
C GLY A 821 20.33 4.71 -28.93
N ASP A 822 20.49 6.02 -29.13
CA ASP A 822 19.52 7.12 -28.92
C ASP A 822 18.17 6.97 -29.66
N HIS A 823 17.14 7.63 -29.12
CA HIS A 823 15.71 7.55 -29.46
C HIS A 823 15.26 7.95 -30.89
N VAL A 824 16.12 7.93 -31.92
CA VAL A 824 15.78 8.52 -33.23
C VAL A 824 15.93 7.51 -34.37
N HIS A 825 14.80 6.87 -34.70
CA HIS A 825 14.43 6.31 -36.01
C HIS A 825 15.38 5.31 -36.68
N GLY A 826 15.18 4.01 -36.43
CA GLY A 826 15.53 2.94 -37.37
C GLY A 826 14.44 1.87 -37.30
N ASP A 827 13.88 1.45 -38.44
CA ASP A 827 12.91 0.35 -38.50
C ASP A 827 13.64 -0.98 -38.70
N TRP A 828 13.14 -2.07 -38.10
CA TRP A 828 13.67 -3.42 -38.36
C TRP A 828 13.57 -3.75 -39.86
N PRO A 829 14.51 -4.53 -40.43
CA PRO A 829 14.46 -4.91 -41.83
C PRO A 829 13.11 -5.57 -42.15
N ALA A 830 12.44 -5.13 -43.22
CA ALA A 830 11.09 -5.59 -43.60
C ALA A 830 10.94 -7.11 -43.81
N LYS A 831 12.07 -7.83 -43.91
CA LYS A 831 12.12 -9.29 -44.03
C LYS A 831 12.35 -10.03 -42.69
N SER A 832 12.69 -9.32 -41.62
CA SER A 832 12.88 -9.93 -40.29
C SER A 832 11.55 -10.41 -39.72
N MET A 833 11.60 -11.47 -38.91
CA MET A 833 10.41 -11.99 -38.24
C MET A 833 9.82 -10.95 -37.26
N LEU A 834 10.70 -10.13 -36.66
CA LEU A 834 10.34 -9.05 -35.73
C LEU A 834 9.65 -7.86 -36.40
N ALA A 835 9.91 -7.59 -37.69
CA ALA A 835 9.24 -6.51 -38.44
C ALA A 835 7.73 -6.72 -38.66
N LYS A 836 7.21 -7.94 -38.43
CA LYS A 836 5.77 -8.25 -38.51
C LYS A 836 4.97 -7.70 -37.33
N PHE A 837 5.64 -7.33 -36.24
CA PHE A 837 5.02 -6.78 -35.05
C PHE A 837 5.07 -5.26 -35.12
N SER A 838 3.92 -4.63 -35.38
CA SER A 838 3.76 -3.19 -35.65
C SER A 838 4.32 -2.26 -34.56
N ARG A 839 4.48 -2.75 -33.33
CA ARG A 839 5.00 -2.00 -32.18
C ARG A 839 6.53 -1.90 -32.11
N PHE A 840 7.24 -2.63 -32.97
CA PHE A 840 8.69 -2.49 -33.13
C PHE A 840 9.06 -1.51 -34.26
N HIS A 841 8.08 -0.94 -34.97
CA HIS A 841 8.33 0.19 -35.88
C HIS A 841 8.83 1.41 -35.09
N GLY A 842 9.97 1.96 -35.49
CA GLY A 842 10.66 3.07 -34.84
C GLY A 842 11.72 2.67 -33.80
N MET A 843 11.91 1.38 -33.50
CA MET A 843 12.97 0.90 -32.60
C MET A 843 14.20 0.46 -33.39
N SER A 844 15.33 1.14 -33.18
CA SER A 844 16.57 0.88 -33.91
C SER A 844 17.12 -0.53 -33.61
N PRO A 845 17.58 -1.28 -34.63
CA PRO A 845 18.41 -2.46 -34.41
C PRO A 845 19.79 -1.99 -33.91
N LEU A 846 20.02 -2.01 -32.59
CA LEU A 846 21.21 -2.65 -31.99
C LEU A 846 22.67 -2.53 -32.58
N ARG A 847 23.76 -2.21 -31.85
CA ARG A 847 25.15 -2.22 -32.43
C ARG A 847 26.25 -2.76 -31.49
N ILE A 848 27.24 -3.52 -31.99
CA ILE A 848 28.41 -4.05 -31.22
C ILE A 848 29.57 -3.04 -31.12
N CYS A 849 30.12 -2.79 -29.91
CA CYS A 849 31.31 -1.92 -29.71
C CYS A 849 32.32 -2.48 -28.68
N LYS A 850 33.62 -2.15 -28.86
CA LYS A 850 34.69 -2.39 -27.87
C LYS A 850 35.55 -1.13 -27.71
N SER A 851 35.85 -0.73 -26.47
CA SER A 851 36.83 0.33 -26.12
C SER A 851 36.69 1.64 -26.89
N GLY A 852 35.47 2.17 -27.02
CA GLY A 852 35.22 3.46 -27.69
C GLY A 852 35.25 3.43 -29.21
N TYR A 853 35.40 2.27 -29.85
CA TYR A 853 35.23 2.08 -31.29
C TYR A 853 34.00 1.20 -31.57
N CYS A 854 33.05 1.77 -32.31
CA CYS A 854 31.85 1.10 -32.80
C CYS A 854 32.00 0.91 -34.32
N VAL A 855 31.86 -0.33 -34.79
CA VAL A 855 31.82 -0.62 -36.24
C VAL A 855 30.38 -0.77 -36.66
N THR A 856 29.92 0.11 -37.56
CA THR A 856 28.61 0.01 -38.20
C THR A 856 28.70 -0.92 -39.40
N LEU A 857 27.93 -2.00 -39.42
CA LEU A 857 27.71 -2.80 -40.63
C LEU A 857 26.64 -2.11 -41.51
N GLU A 858 26.87 -0.87 -41.95
CA GLU A 858 25.93 -0.17 -42.85
C GLU A 858 26.43 -0.04 -44.30
N GLU A 859 27.68 -0.34 -44.61
CA GLU A 859 28.21 -0.12 -45.96
C GLU A 859 28.77 -1.39 -46.63
N SER A 860 27.92 -2.40 -46.85
CA SER A 860 28.23 -3.40 -47.89
C SER A 860 27.01 -4.17 -48.42
N PHE A 861 25.87 -3.53 -48.57
CA PHE A 861 24.81 -4.02 -49.48
C PHE A 861 24.75 -3.14 -50.72
N GLY A 862 25.77 -3.27 -51.58
CA GLY A 862 25.65 -2.83 -52.96
C GLY A 862 24.61 -3.69 -53.70
N PRO A 863 23.99 -3.19 -54.79
CA PRO A 863 22.84 -3.81 -55.45
C PRO A 863 23.14 -5.14 -56.19
N SER A 864 24.35 -5.69 -56.04
CA SER A 864 24.71 -7.01 -56.54
C SER A 864 24.67 -8.04 -55.41
N GLY A 865 23.55 -8.75 -55.25
CA GLY A 865 23.35 -9.74 -54.19
C GLY A 865 24.38 -10.86 -54.13
N LYS A 866 25.44 -10.67 -53.32
CA LYS A 866 26.27 -11.74 -52.78
C LYS A 866 26.30 -11.58 -51.26
N GLU A 867 25.99 -12.67 -50.54
CA GLU A 867 26.12 -12.77 -49.09
C GLU A 867 27.54 -12.38 -48.65
N PRO A 868 27.71 -11.68 -47.51
CA PRO A 868 29.03 -11.51 -46.93
C PRO A 868 29.56 -12.89 -46.49
N GLU A 869 30.77 -13.23 -46.94
CA GLU A 869 31.41 -14.50 -46.61
C GLU A 869 31.69 -14.58 -45.10
N ILE A 870 31.29 -15.71 -44.51
CA ILE A 870 31.46 -16.14 -43.11
C ILE A 870 32.86 -15.83 -42.53
N ARG A 871 33.90 -15.72 -43.39
CA ARG A 871 35.26 -15.33 -43.00
C ARG A 871 35.35 -13.92 -42.41
N ALA A 872 34.61 -12.94 -42.93
CA ALA A 872 34.67 -11.56 -42.43
C ALA A 872 34.13 -11.41 -41.00
N ILE A 873 33.14 -12.23 -40.63
CA ILE A 873 32.57 -12.27 -39.27
C ILE A 873 33.48 -13.08 -38.32
N GLN A 874 34.10 -14.16 -38.81
CA GLN A 874 35.07 -14.96 -38.05
C GLN A 874 36.35 -14.19 -37.73
N ASP A 875 36.88 -13.41 -38.68
CA ASP A 875 38.10 -12.61 -38.50
C ASP A 875 37.88 -11.46 -37.50
N LEU A 876 36.68 -10.83 -37.50
CA LEU A 876 36.28 -9.80 -36.53
C LEU A 876 36.14 -10.32 -35.09
N LEU A 877 35.64 -11.55 -34.93
CA LEU A 877 35.51 -12.21 -33.63
C LEU A 877 36.88 -12.68 -33.07
N LEU A 878 37.83 -13.01 -33.94
CA LEU A 878 39.21 -13.35 -33.57
C LEU A 878 40.04 -12.11 -33.18
N GLU A 879 39.84 -10.95 -33.85
CA GLU A 879 40.47 -9.67 -33.50
C GLU A 879 39.97 -9.08 -32.16
N CYS A 880 38.74 -9.38 -31.75
CA CYS A 880 38.16 -8.87 -30.51
C CYS A 880 38.61 -9.60 -29.23
N GLY A 881 39.56 -10.52 -29.32
CA GLY A 881 40.26 -11.10 -28.16
C GLY A 881 39.56 -12.32 -27.55
N GLY A 882 39.56 -13.43 -28.28
CA GLY A 882 38.99 -14.70 -27.84
C GLY A 882 39.81 -15.50 -26.82
N ARG A 883 40.49 -14.88 -25.83
CA ARG A 883 41.18 -15.66 -24.78
C ARG A 883 41.13 -15.17 -23.33
N ASP A 884 40.87 -13.90 -23.01
CA ASP A 884 41.02 -13.45 -21.61
C ASP A 884 39.83 -12.59 -21.14
N PHE A 885 39.01 -13.15 -20.25
CA PHE A 885 38.08 -12.42 -19.39
C PHE A 885 38.38 -12.77 -17.94
N GLN A 886 38.95 -11.81 -17.20
CA GLN A 886 39.02 -11.79 -15.74
C GLN A 886 38.24 -10.58 -15.20
N ILE A 887 37.80 -10.71 -13.94
CA ILE A 887 36.75 -9.97 -13.23
C ILE A 887 37.32 -8.77 -12.43
N GLU A 888 36.48 -7.72 -12.25
CA GLU A 888 36.44 -6.66 -11.19
C GLU A 888 37.38 -5.40 -11.22
N PRO A 889 37.15 -4.31 -10.41
CA PRO A 889 35.99 -3.39 -10.33
C PRO A 889 36.39 -1.86 -10.28
N ASN A 890 35.37 -0.96 -10.16
CA ASN A 890 35.36 0.35 -9.43
C ASN A 890 35.54 1.76 -10.11
N ILE A 891 34.61 2.69 -9.73
CA ILE A 891 34.74 4.14 -9.34
C ILE A 891 34.41 5.33 -10.32
N LEU A 892 33.34 6.08 -9.96
CA LEU A 892 33.05 7.55 -9.90
C LEU A 892 32.97 8.59 -11.08
N PHE A 893 32.15 9.64 -10.79
CA PHE A 893 32.00 11.05 -11.30
C PHE A 893 31.10 11.28 -12.55
N ALA A 894 30.24 12.31 -12.73
CA ALA A 894 29.56 13.33 -11.89
C ALA A 894 28.53 14.17 -12.72
N PHE A 895 27.50 14.68 -12.02
CA PHE A 895 26.70 15.93 -12.10
C PHE A 895 26.79 17.00 -13.25
N VAL A 896 25.61 17.58 -13.61
CA VAL A 896 25.22 19.02 -13.88
C VAL A 896 24.63 19.42 -15.29
N LEU A 897 23.50 20.19 -15.26
CA LEU A 897 22.90 21.21 -16.21
C LEU A 897 22.08 20.69 -17.44
N ALA A 898 20.93 21.23 -17.88
CA ALA A 898 20.16 22.44 -17.56
C ALA A 898 18.71 22.43 -18.15
N LEU A 899 17.76 23.07 -17.43
CA LEU A 899 16.71 24.04 -17.85
C LEU A 899 15.88 23.88 -19.16
N PHE A 900 14.55 23.89 -19.02
CA PHE A 900 13.64 24.70 -19.86
C PHE A 900 12.43 25.25 -19.07
N ALA A 901 12.02 26.47 -19.40
CA ALA A 901 10.99 27.29 -18.75
C ALA A 901 9.57 27.07 -19.33
N ALA A 902 8.52 27.38 -18.55
CA ALA A 902 7.15 27.52 -19.04
C ALA A 902 6.47 28.79 -18.50
N VAL A 903 5.85 29.54 -19.42
CA VAL A 903 5.02 30.74 -19.21
C VAL A 903 3.58 30.31 -18.91
N VAL A 904 2.90 30.93 -17.93
CA VAL A 904 1.50 30.66 -17.59
C VAL A 904 0.58 31.70 -18.24
N HIS A 905 -0.38 31.26 -19.06
CA HIS A 905 -1.50 32.07 -19.56
C HIS A 905 -2.73 31.94 -18.66
N ALA A 906 -3.51 33.01 -18.51
CA ALA A 906 -4.73 33.08 -17.70
C ALA A 906 -5.97 32.62 -18.50
N SER A 907 -6.78 31.69 -17.95
CA SER A 907 -8.02 31.21 -18.56
C SER A 907 -9.10 30.80 -17.53
N PRO A 908 -10.40 30.77 -17.90
CA PRO A 908 -11.47 30.30 -17.03
C PRO A 908 -11.30 28.83 -16.63
N ALA A 909 -11.67 28.48 -15.40
CA ALA A 909 -11.75 27.09 -14.97
C ALA A 909 -13.03 26.45 -15.52
N SER A 910 -12.95 25.19 -15.95
CA SER A 910 -14.08 24.44 -16.52
C SER A 910 -14.17 23.07 -15.89
N TYR A 911 -15.39 22.62 -15.59
CA TYR A 911 -15.71 21.27 -15.17
C TYR A 911 -16.92 20.76 -15.94
N CYS A 912 -16.79 19.60 -16.57
CA CYS A 912 -17.89 18.87 -17.17
C CYS A 912 -17.89 17.47 -16.57
N ASP A 913 -19.03 17.01 -16.10
CA ASP A 913 -19.15 15.67 -15.53
C ASP A 913 -18.84 14.59 -16.59
N ALA A 914 -17.90 13.70 -16.27
CA ALA A 914 -17.39 12.64 -17.15
C ALA A 914 -18.44 11.57 -17.48
N SER A 915 -19.48 11.41 -16.64
CA SER A 915 -20.53 10.41 -16.83
C SER A 915 -21.66 10.89 -17.76
N SER A 916 -21.90 12.20 -17.83
CA SER A 916 -23.00 12.77 -18.62
C SER A 916 -22.56 13.56 -19.86
N SER A 917 -21.28 13.97 -19.97
CA SER A 917 -20.66 14.80 -21.03
C SER A 917 -21.45 16.03 -21.47
N LYS A 918 -22.51 16.40 -20.75
CA LYS A 918 -23.52 17.36 -21.20
C LYS A 918 -23.83 18.44 -20.18
N VAL A 919 -23.53 18.24 -18.89
CA VAL A 919 -23.67 19.29 -17.87
C VAL A 919 -22.29 19.87 -17.54
N CYS A 920 -22.11 21.16 -17.81
CA CYS A 920 -20.84 21.85 -17.66
C CYS A 920 -20.98 23.12 -16.81
N TYR A 921 -19.92 23.39 -16.05
CA TYR A 921 -19.80 24.50 -15.13
C TYR A 921 -18.48 25.22 -15.39
N ASN A 922 -18.52 26.55 -15.51
CA ASN A 922 -17.33 27.37 -15.72
C ASN A 922 -17.27 28.49 -14.69
N TRP A 923 -16.07 28.76 -14.19
CA TRP A 923 -15.79 29.83 -13.25
C TRP A 923 -14.80 30.82 -13.85
N ALA A 924 -15.08 32.10 -13.64
CA ALA A 924 -14.16 33.18 -13.98
C ALA A 924 -14.19 34.25 -12.88
N VAL A 925 -13.01 34.55 -12.35
CA VAL A 925 -12.82 35.57 -11.31
C VAL A 925 -12.15 36.78 -11.95
N PRO A 926 -12.82 37.93 -12.09
CA PRO A 926 -12.17 39.15 -12.54
C PRO A 926 -11.10 39.58 -11.53
N SER A 927 -9.87 39.78 -12.02
CA SER A 927 -8.66 40.13 -11.26
C SER A 927 -8.72 41.36 -10.34
N SER A 928 -9.82 42.12 -10.33
CA SER A 928 -9.98 43.37 -9.57
C SER A 928 -11.26 43.44 -8.72
N THR A 929 -12.04 42.36 -8.59
CA THR A 929 -13.32 42.37 -7.84
C THR A 929 -13.53 41.09 -7.02
N SER A 930 -14.20 41.18 -5.88
CA SER A 930 -14.81 40.08 -5.11
C SER A 930 -16.00 39.42 -5.81
N SER A 931 -16.16 39.64 -7.12
CA SER A 931 -17.28 39.14 -7.90
C SER A 931 -16.89 37.87 -8.65
N LEU A 932 -17.85 36.97 -8.81
CA LEU A 932 -17.65 35.67 -9.46
C LEU A 932 -18.62 35.56 -10.64
N TYR A 933 -18.09 35.23 -11.82
CA TYR A 933 -18.89 34.82 -12.96
C TYR A 933 -18.94 33.29 -13.00
N ILE A 934 -20.16 32.75 -13.03
CA ILE A 934 -20.42 31.32 -13.18
C ILE A 934 -21.26 31.10 -14.43
N ARG A 935 -20.86 30.17 -15.29
CA ARG A 935 -21.69 29.70 -16.40
C ARG A 935 -22.13 28.27 -16.11
N LEU A 936 -23.43 28.03 -16.09
CA LEU A 936 -24.04 26.70 -16.07
C LEU A 936 -24.60 26.40 -17.45
N GLU A 937 -24.26 25.24 -18.00
CA GLU A 937 -24.75 24.76 -19.28
C GLU A 937 -25.25 23.32 -19.18
N ALA A 938 -26.48 23.07 -19.66
CA ALA A 938 -27.07 21.73 -19.66
C ALA A 938 -28.10 21.57 -20.81
N PRO A 939 -28.33 20.35 -21.33
CA PRO A 939 -29.37 20.11 -22.33
C PRO A 939 -30.77 20.38 -21.79
N THR A 940 -31.70 20.73 -22.70
CA THR A 940 -33.13 20.90 -22.38
C THR A 940 -33.83 19.59 -21.99
N THR A 941 -33.13 18.45 -22.04
CA THR A 941 -33.61 17.14 -21.55
C THR A 941 -33.53 16.98 -20.03
N TYR A 942 -32.97 17.97 -19.33
CA TYR A 942 -32.95 18.01 -17.87
C TYR A 942 -34.10 18.88 -17.36
N GLN A 943 -34.83 18.35 -16.38
CA GLN A 943 -35.91 19.06 -15.71
C GLN A 943 -35.36 20.24 -14.90
N TRP A 944 -34.24 20.03 -14.20
CA TRP A 944 -33.49 21.06 -13.49
C TRP A 944 -32.02 20.65 -13.30
N VAL A 945 -31.14 21.63 -13.14
CA VAL A 945 -29.72 21.44 -12.80
C VAL A 945 -29.32 22.42 -11.71
N ALA A 946 -28.50 21.99 -10.76
CA ALA A 946 -28.08 22.77 -9.61
C ALA A 946 -26.57 22.74 -9.37
N LEU A 947 -26.04 23.88 -8.92
CA LEU A 947 -24.67 24.02 -8.41
C LEU A 947 -24.71 24.63 -7.01
N GLY A 948 -24.06 23.99 -6.06
CA GLY A 948 -24.02 24.37 -4.64
C GLY A 948 -22.61 24.64 -4.14
N THR A 949 -22.49 25.63 -3.24
CA THR A 949 -21.22 25.94 -2.57
C THR A 949 -20.99 25.04 -1.36
N GLY A 950 -19.78 24.50 -1.19
CA GLY A 950 -19.40 23.63 -0.07
C GLY A 950 -19.35 22.16 -0.44
N SER A 951 -19.08 21.30 0.54
CA SER A 951 -18.95 19.83 0.33
C SER A 951 -20.22 19.04 0.68
N ARG A 952 -21.29 19.71 1.10
CA ARG A 952 -22.57 19.11 1.52
C ARG A 952 -23.72 20.10 1.31
N MET A 953 -24.96 19.61 1.22
CA MET A 953 -26.15 20.47 1.07
C MET A 953 -26.40 21.35 2.31
N SER A 954 -26.07 20.88 3.50
CA SER A 954 -26.29 21.67 4.72
C SER A 954 -25.43 22.93 4.73
N GLY A 955 -26.09 24.09 4.79
CA GLY A 955 -25.44 25.40 4.77
C GLY A 955 -24.99 25.86 3.39
N SER A 956 -25.23 25.09 2.33
CA SER A 956 -24.86 25.48 0.96
C SER A 956 -25.81 26.54 0.39
N THR A 957 -25.25 27.42 -0.44
CA THR A 957 -26.04 28.24 -1.35
C THR A 957 -26.17 27.49 -2.67
N MET A 958 -27.40 27.10 -3.01
CA MET A 958 -27.72 26.33 -4.20
C MET A 958 -28.25 27.25 -5.30
N LEU A 959 -27.64 27.16 -6.48
CA LEU A 959 -28.02 27.83 -7.71
C LEU A 959 -28.72 26.80 -8.59
N VAL A 960 -30.06 26.84 -8.64
CA VAL A 960 -30.86 25.90 -9.43
C VAL A 960 -31.37 26.60 -10.68
N ILE A 961 -31.22 25.96 -11.84
CA ILE A 961 -31.70 26.46 -13.12
C ILE A 961 -32.68 25.48 -13.77
N TYR A 962 -33.73 26.03 -14.37
CA TYR A 962 -34.73 25.31 -15.17
C TYR A 962 -35.32 26.25 -16.23
N GLN A 963 -35.96 25.70 -17.27
CA GLN A 963 -36.51 26.50 -18.36
C GLN A 963 -37.78 27.23 -17.91
N ASP A 964 -37.99 28.44 -18.43
CA ASP A 964 -39.12 29.30 -18.09
C ASP A 964 -40.36 29.09 -18.99
N GLY A 965 -40.23 28.24 -20.02
CA GLY A 965 -41.27 27.98 -21.03
C GLY A 965 -41.38 29.02 -22.15
N SER A 966 -40.60 30.11 -22.10
CA SER A 966 -40.60 31.23 -23.07
C SER A 966 -39.27 31.37 -23.83
N GLY A 967 -38.40 30.37 -23.77
CA GLY A 967 -37.09 30.37 -24.41
C GLY A 967 -35.97 30.98 -23.56
N ASN A 968 -36.22 31.22 -22.27
CA ASN A 968 -35.23 31.71 -21.31
C ASN A 968 -35.11 30.75 -20.11
N VAL A 969 -34.24 31.06 -19.16
CA VAL A 969 -33.99 30.24 -17.96
C VAL A 969 -34.40 30.97 -16.69
N THR A 970 -35.02 30.23 -15.77
CA THR A 970 -35.32 30.68 -14.41
C THR A 970 -34.17 30.30 -13.50
N LEU A 971 -33.61 31.28 -12.77
CA LEU A 971 -32.61 31.06 -11.72
C LEU A 971 -33.27 31.09 -10.35
N SER A 972 -33.29 29.95 -9.67
CA SER A 972 -33.76 29.80 -8.29
C SER A 972 -32.57 29.72 -7.34
N THR A 973 -32.44 30.73 -6.46
CA THR A 973 -31.46 30.73 -5.38
C THR A 973 -32.07 30.09 -4.14
N ARG A 974 -31.39 29.09 -3.59
CA ARG A 974 -31.90 28.30 -2.47
C ARG A 974 -30.85 28.10 -1.39
N LYS A 975 -31.29 27.86 -0.16
CA LYS A 975 -30.43 27.56 0.99
C LYS A 975 -30.69 26.15 1.48
N GLY A 976 -29.62 25.36 1.60
CA GLY A 976 -29.71 24.01 2.12
C GLY A 976 -29.72 23.98 3.65
N HIS A 977 -30.68 23.26 4.21
CA HIS A 977 -30.80 22.99 5.64
C HIS A 977 -30.71 21.47 5.81
N GLY A 978 -29.54 20.95 6.20
CA GLY A 978 -29.33 19.50 6.20
C GLY A 978 -29.27 18.89 4.80
N HIS A 979 -29.85 17.70 4.65
CA HIS A 979 -30.00 16.97 3.39
C HIS A 979 -31.41 17.08 2.78
N ASP A 980 -32.26 17.93 3.36
CA ASP A 980 -33.62 18.17 2.88
C ASP A 980 -33.65 19.03 1.61
N THR A 981 -34.80 19.03 0.92
CA THR A 981 -35.01 19.86 -0.28
C THR A 981 -34.67 21.34 0.04
N PRO A 982 -33.73 21.96 -0.71
CA PRO A 982 -33.33 23.33 -0.44
C PRO A 982 -34.51 24.30 -0.51
N THR A 983 -34.55 25.24 0.43
CA THR A 983 -35.65 26.22 0.53
C THR A 983 -35.34 27.46 -0.29
N TYR A 984 -36.34 27.99 -1.01
CA TYR A 984 -36.16 29.19 -1.81
C TYR A 984 -35.84 30.41 -0.93
N GLN A 985 -34.75 31.09 -1.25
CA GLN A 985 -34.33 32.31 -0.59
C GLN A 985 -33.74 33.27 -1.62
N ALA A 986 -34.48 34.33 -1.96
CA ALA A 986 -34.03 35.33 -2.91
C ALA A 986 -32.76 36.05 -2.41
N MET A 987 -31.69 36.00 -3.20
CA MET A 987 -30.41 36.68 -2.91
C MET A 987 -30.16 37.81 -3.90
N SER A 988 -30.24 39.07 -3.45
CA SER A 988 -30.06 40.26 -4.30
C SER A 988 -28.66 40.45 -4.87
N SER A 989 -27.66 39.72 -4.34
CA SER A 989 -26.27 39.70 -4.82
C SER A 989 -26.05 38.78 -6.04
N ILE A 990 -27.02 37.95 -6.39
CA ILE A 990 -26.93 36.95 -7.46
C ILE A 990 -27.96 37.28 -8.53
N LYS A 991 -27.51 37.44 -9.79
CA LYS A 991 -28.41 37.73 -10.92
C LYS A 991 -27.95 37.07 -12.21
N LEU A 992 -28.90 36.77 -13.09
CA LEU A 992 -28.63 36.40 -14.47
C LEU A 992 -28.09 37.61 -15.24
N VAL A 993 -27.10 37.39 -16.11
CA VAL A 993 -26.50 38.40 -16.98
C VAL A 993 -26.61 38.01 -18.46
N GLU A 994 -26.27 38.95 -19.36
CA GLU A 994 -26.36 38.77 -20.81
C GLU A 994 -25.67 37.49 -21.30
N GLY A 995 -26.29 36.81 -22.26
CA GLY A 995 -25.89 35.50 -22.76
C GLY A 995 -26.56 34.31 -22.07
N SER A 996 -27.49 34.54 -21.14
CA SER A 996 -28.37 33.51 -20.56
C SER A 996 -29.61 33.28 -21.44
N GLY A 997 -30.05 32.04 -21.57
CA GLY A 997 -31.24 31.66 -22.35
C GLY A 997 -31.23 30.22 -22.83
N VAL A 998 -32.26 29.82 -23.57
CA VAL A 998 -32.36 28.49 -24.18
C VAL A 998 -32.08 28.61 -25.68
N SER A 999 -31.05 27.91 -26.17
CA SER A 999 -30.69 27.92 -27.60
C SER A 999 -30.06 26.58 -28.01
N ASN A 1000 -30.31 26.13 -29.24
CA ASN A 1000 -29.74 24.90 -29.82
C ASN A 1000 -29.90 23.62 -28.94
N GLY A 1001 -31.01 23.51 -28.20
CA GLY A 1001 -31.27 22.37 -27.31
C GLY A 1001 -30.47 22.36 -26.00
N SER A 1002 -29.82 23.49 -25.68
CA SER A 1002 -29.08 23.71 -24.43
C SER A 1002 -29.68 24.91 -23.68
N MET A 1003 -29.80 24.79 -22.36
CA MET A 1003 -30.13 25.89 -21.46
C MET A 1003 -28.85 26.40 -20.80
N VAL A 1004 -28.59 27.70 -20.95
CA VAL A 1004 -27.37 28.35 -20.47
C VAL A 1004 -27.74 29.46 -19.49
N ALA A 1005 -27.13 29.44 -18.31
CA ALA A 1005 -27.27 30.48 -17.30
C ALA A 1005 -25.90 31.10 -17.02
N ASN A 1006 -25.71 32.36 -17.44
CA ASN A 1006 -24.58 33.17 -17.02
C ASN A 1006 -24.99 33.93 -15.75
N ILE A 1007 -24.35 33.60 -14.64
CA ILE A 1007 -24.67 34.10 -13.31
C ILE A 1007 -23.55 35.04 -12.86
N TYR A 1008 -23.93 36.25 -12.44
CA TYR A 1008 -23.05 37.18 -11.77
C TYR A 1008 -23.35 37.20 -10.29
N TRP A 1009 -22.36 36.82 -9.49
CA TRP A 1009 -22.43 36.86 -8.04
C TRP A 1009 -21.54 37.98 -7.52
N LYS A 1010 -22.16 39.02 -6.98
CA LYS A 1010 -21.48 40.17 -6.37
C LYS A 1010 -21.04 39.84 -4.93
N ASP A 1011 -19.79 40.13 -4.59
CA ASP A 1011 -19.23 39.93 -3.25
C ASP A 1011 -19.29 38.46 -2.77
N ALA A 1012 -18.99 37.52 -3.66
CA ALA A 1012 -18.91 36.11 -3.31
C ALA A 1012 -17.77 35.90 -2.29
N SER A 1013 -18.09 35.52 -1.05
CA SER A 1013 -17.11 35.25 0.01
C SER A 1013 -16.36 33.92 -0.18
N ILE A 1014 -16.09 33.54 -1.43
CA ILE A 1014 -15.50 32.27 -1.85
C ILE A 1014 -14.16 32.59 -2.50
N GLN A 1015 -13.06 32.31 -1.81
CA GLN A 1015 -11.69 32.57 -2.26
C GLN A 1015 -10.85 31.29 -2.18
N GLY A 1016 -9.82 31.18 -3.03
CA GLY A 1016 -8.93 30.01 -3.07
C GLY A 1016 -9.62 28.76 -3.62
N THR A 1017 -9.22 27.58 -3.11
CA THR A 1017 -9.85 26.30 -3.46
C THR A 1017 -11.16 26.13 -2.70
N ALA A 1018 -12.27 26.09 -3.44
CA ALA A 1018 -13.60 25.92 -2.89
C ALA A 1018 -14.19 24.58 -3.31
N ASN A 1019 -14.85 23.90 -2.38
CA ASN A 1019 -15.63 22.71 -2.69
C ASN A 1019 -16.97 23.13 -3.29
N TRP A 1020 -17.41 22.36 -4.28
CA TRP A 1020 -18.68 22.52 -4.95
C TRP A 1020 -19.39 21.17 -4.99
N ILE A 1021 -20.70 21.22 -4.88
CA ILE A 1021 -21.59 20.09 -5.14
C ILE A 1021 -22.45 20.43 -6.35
N SER A 1022 -22.74 19.46 -7.19
CA SER A 1022 -23.70 19.61 -8.28
C SER A 1022 -24.74 18.51 -8.21
N ALA A 1023 -25.92 18.82 -8.73
CA ALA A 1023 -27.03 17.88 -8.77
C ALA A 1023 -27.91 18.17 -9.99
N TRP A 1024 -28.50 17.14 -10.58
CA TRP A 1024 -29.40 17.30 -11.72
C TRP A 1024 -30.51 16.28 -11.72
N LYS A 1025 -31.56 16.57 -12.48
CA LYS A 1025 -32.66 15.65 -12.72
C LYS A 1025 -33.00 15.56 -14.19
N LYS A 1026 -32.98 14.36 -14.78
CA LYS A 1026 -33.49 14.14 -16.14
C LYS A 1026 -35.01 14.09 -16.13
N GLY A 1027 -35.64 14.70 -17.13
CA GLY A 1027 -37.10 14.73 -17.22
C GLY A 1027 -37.63 15.80 -18.17
N SER A 1028 -38.96 15.87 -18.27
CA SER A 1028 -39.64 16.96 -18.97
C SER A 1028 -39.36 18.30 -18.29
N SER A 1029 -39.22 19.36 -19.08
CA SER A 1029 -39.03 20.72 -18.60
C SER A 1029 -40.09 21.15 -17.58
N MET A 1030 -39.70 21.99 -16.61
CA MET A 1030 -40.64 22.59 -15.66
C MET A 1030 -41.45 23.75 -16.26
N ASP A 1031 -40.97 24.37 -17.34
CA ASP A 1031 -41.61 25.47 -18.08
C ASP A 1031 -42.32 26.51 -17.18
N THR A 1032 -41.58 27.03 -16.19
CA THR A 1032 -42.12 27.97 -15.20
C THR A 1032 -41.13 29.08 -14.88
N SER A 1033 -41.65 30.31 -14.81
CA SER A 1033 -40.90 31.51 -14.39
C SER A 1033 -40.88 31.70 -12.87
N ASP A 1034 -41.61 30.88 -12.12
CA ASP A 1034 -41.65 30.97 -10.65
C ASP A 1034 -40.40 30.31 -10.04
N ALA A 1035 -39.54 31.15 -9.47
CA ALA A 1035 -38.29 30.78 -8.80
C ALA A 1035 -38.50 29.94 -7.52
N SER A 1036 -39.71 29.92 -6.97
CA SER A 1036 -40.06 29.17 -5.74
C SER A 1036 -40.65 27.79 -5.99
N SER A 1037 -40.90 27.41 -7.24
CA SER A 1037 -41.52 26.14 -7.64
C SER A 1037 -40.84 24.92 -7.05
N ASP A 1038 -41.60 23.99 -6.48
CA ASP A 1038 -41.04 22.73 -5.96
C ASP A 1038 -40.51 21.84 -7.09
N PHE A 1039 -39.42 21.12 -6.81
CA PHE A 1039 -38.83 20.19 -7.74
C PHE A 1039 -38.49 18.86 -7.07
N ALA A 1040 -38.57 17.79 -7.86
CA ALA A 1040 -38.29 16.44 -7.39
C ALA A 1040 -36.78 16.22 -7.18
N GLU A 1041 -36.42 15.29 -6.30
CA GLU A 1041 -35.05 14.91 -5.96
C GLU A 1041 -34.21 14.52 -7.20
N HIS A 1042 -32.92 14.87 -7.18
CA HIS A 1042 -31.97 14.64 -8.27
C HIS A 1042 -31.78 13.14 -8.55
N ASP A 1043 -31.48 12.80 -9.81
CA ASP A 1043 -31.06 11.44 -10.20
C ASP A 1043 -29.54 11.29 -10.33
N GLY A 1044 -28.79 12.40 -10.38
CA GLY A 1044 -27.33 12.39 -10.32
C GLY A 1044 -26.76 13.56 -9.53
N THR A 1045 -25.63 13.31 -8.88
CA THR A 1045 -24.88 14.31 -8.09
C THR A 1045 -23.40 14.16 -8.29
N ASP A 1046 -22.67 15.24 -8.08
CA ASP A 1046 -21.21 15.21 -8.06
C ASP A 1046 -20.65 16.16 -6.99
N SER A 1047 -19.41 15.90 -6.58
CA SER A 1047 -18.67 16.77 -5.68
C SER A 1047 -17.25 16.93 -6.17
N PHE A 1048 -16.82 18.18 -6.33
CA PHE A 1048 -15.52 18.52 -6.88
C PHE A 1048 -15.01 19.82 -6.26
N SER A 1049 -13.71 20.07 -6.34
CA SER A 1049 -13.09 21.29 -5.81
C SER A 1049 -12.55 22.14 -6.96
N VAL A 1050 -12.81 23.45 -6.92
CA VAL A 1050 -12.34 24.41 -7.92
C VAL A 1050 -11.40 25.41 -7.24
N ASP A 1051 -10.17 25.48 -7.73
CA ASP A 1051 -9.18 26.49 -7.37
C ASP A 1051 -9.46 27.79 -8.13
N LEU A 1052 -10.24 28.67 -7.50
CA LEU A 1052 -10.66 29.94 -8.09
C LEU A 1052 -9.49 30.91 -8.32
N SER A 1053 -8.33 30.69 -7.69
CA SER A 1053 -7.13 31.51 -7.92
C SER A 1053 -6.55 31.29 -9.33
N LYS A 1054 -6.72 30.09 -9.88
CA LYS A 1054 -6.30 29.74 -11.24
C LYS A 1054 -7.33 30.10 -12.30
N ALA A 1055 -8.56 30.44 -11.90
CA ALA A 1055 -9.66 30.87 -12.77
C ALA A 1055 -9.69 32.40 -13.00
N THR A 1056 -8.57 33.09 -12.77
CA THR A 1056 -8.51 34.55 -12.80
C THR A 1056 -8.49 35.09 -14.23
N VAL A 1057 -9.39 36.02 -14.57
CA VAL A 1057 -9.48 36.68 -15.87
C VAL A 1057 -9.13 38.17 -15.79
N SER A 1058 -8.53 38.70 -16.85
CA SER A 1058 -7.93 40.05 -16.91
C SER A 1058 -8.93 41.20 -17.18
N GLY A 1059 -10.24 40.93 -17.26
CA GLY A 1059 -11.28 41.94 -17.52
C GLY A 1059 -12.50 41.84 -16.60
N THR A 1060 -13.25 42.95 -16.43
CA THR A 1060 -14.45 43.05 -15.57
C THR A 1060 -15.77 42.84 -16.32
N SER A 1061 -15.73 42.65 -17.64
CA SER A 1061 -16.89 42.31 -18.48
C SER A 1061 -17.16 40.80 -18.47
N ASN A 1062 -18.40 40.37 -18.74
CA ASN A 1062 -18.76 38.94 -18.79
C ASN A 1062 -17.80 38.19 -19.76
N PRO A 1063 -16.92 37.31 -19.24
CA PRO A 1063 -15.88 36.65 -20.04
C PRO A 1063 -16.45 35.57 -20.97
N PHE A 1064 -17.70 35.16 -20.75
CA PHE A 1064 -18.35 34.09 -21.52
C PHE A 1064 -19.01 34.57 -22.84
N LEU A 1065 -18.83 35.84 -23.22
CA LEU A 1065 -19.41 36.43 -24.44
C LEU A 1065 -18.51 36.33 -25.68
N ASN A 1066 -17.19 36.12 -25.53
CA ASN A 1066 -16.23 36.05 -26.64
C ASN A 1066 -15.62 34.65 -26.75
N ALA A 1067 -16.10 33.85 -27.71
CA ALA A 1067 -15.74 32.44 -27.86
C ALA A 1067 -14.34 32.15 -28.47
N SER A 1068 -13.52 33.16 -28.77
CA SER A 1068 -12.31 33.01 -29.59
C SER A 1068 -10.96 33.02 -28.86
N ASN A 1069 -10.90 33.09 -27.52
CA ASN A 1069 -9.62 33.26 -26.79
C ASN A 1069 -9.46 32.48 -25.47
N THR A 1070 -10.16 31.37 -25.25
CA THR A 1070 -10.08 30.65 -23.97
C THR A 1070 -9.97 29.14 -24.15
N THR A 1071 -8.74 28.64 -24.13
CA THR A 1071 -8.46 27.23 -23.80
C THR A 1071 -8.62 27.07 -22.27
N PRO A 1072 -9.52 26.20 -21.77
CA PRO A 1072 -9.70 25.99 -20.34
C PRO A 1072 -8.41 25.50 -19.68
N SER A 1073 -8.13 25.95 -18.45
CA SER A 1073 -7.03 25.37 -17.67
C SER A 1073 -7.52 24.11 -16.94
N ASP A 1074 -7.13 22.92 -17.42
CA ASP A 1074 -7.51 21.64 -16.78
C ASP A 1074 -6.93 21.47 -15.35
N ASN A 1075 -5.97 22.30 -14.98
CA ASN A 1075 -5.25 22.22 -13.70
C ASN A 1075 -5.93 22.98 -12.52
N ALA A 1076 -7.12 23.54 -12.75
CA ALA A 1076 -7.86 24.33 -11.76
C ALA A 1076 -8.97 23.55 -11.04
N VAL A 1077 -9.36 22.38 -11.54
CA VAL A 1077 -10.41 21.54 -10.92
C VAL A 1077 -9.78 20.23 -10.45
N SER A 1078 -10.08 19.83 -9.21
CA SER A 1078 -9.57 18.60 -8.60
C SER A 1078 -10.69 17.86 -7.90
N GLY A 1079 -10.75 16.54 -8.06
CA GLY A 1079 -11.92 15.75 -7.69
C GLY A 1079 -13.01 15.84 -8.77
N GLY A 1080 -14.10 15.10 -8.58
CA GLY A 1080 -15.12 14.88 -9.60
C GLY A 1080 -15.07 13.44 -10.11
N GLY A 1081 -16.17 12.73 -9.86
CA GLY A 1081 -16.29 11.30 -10.09
C GLY A 1081 -17.67 10.79 -9.67
N GLY A 1082 -18.69 11.64 -9.81
CA GLY A 1082 -20.07 11.36 -9.48
C GLY A 1082 -20.62 10.23 -10.35
N GLY A 1083 -20.42 8.99 -9.91
CA GLY A 1083 -21.33 7.89 -10.22
C GLY A 1083 -22.53 7.97 -9.28
N GLU A 1084 -23.71 7.64 -9.79
CA GLU A 1084 -24.96 7.49 -9.01
C GLU A 1084 -24.68 6.78 -7.67
N ASP A 1085 -24.88 7.46 -6.53
CA ASP A 1085 -24.62 6.89 -5.21
C ASP A 1085 -25.72 5.89 -4.84
N HIS A 1086 -25.54 4.63 -5.24
CA HIS A 1086 -26.45 3.53 -4.93
C HIS A 1086 -26.27 2.97 -3.50
N THR A 1087 -25.41 3.55 -2.65
CA THR A 1087 -25.04 2.96 -1.34
C THR A 1087 -26.24 2.88 -0.39
N GLY A 1088 -27.08 3.92 -0.34
CA GLY A 1088 -28.33 3.91 0.45
C GLY A 1088 -29.39 2.97 -0.11
N SER A 1089 -29.50 2.90 -1.44
CA SER A 1089 -30.42 1.98 -2.14
C SER A 1089 -30.03 0.51 -1.91
N ALA A 1090 -28.73 0.19 -1.97
CA ALA A 1090 -28.21 -1.15 -1.72
C ALA A 1090 -28.48 -1.62 -0.28
N HIS A 1091 -28.29 -0.74 0.72
CA HIS A 1091 -28.69 -1.01 2.11
C HIS A 1091 -30.19 -1.35 2.21
N GLY A 1092 -31.04 -0.48 1.64
CA GLY A 1092 -32.49 -0.64 1.69
C GLY A 1092 -32.97 -1.93 1.04
N VAL A 1093 -32.44 -2.30 -0.12
CA VAL A 1093 -32.79 -3.54 -0.84
C VAL A 1093 -32.38 -4.78 -0.04
N ILE A 1094 -31.15 -4.83 0.46
CA ILE A 1094 -30.66 -5.98 1.24
C ILE A 1094 -31.47 -6.14 2.53
N MET A 1095 -31.70 -5.06 3.26
CA MET A 1095 -32.49 -5.09 4.51
C MET A 1095 -33.94 -5.46 4.27
N ALA A 1096 -34.56 -4.97 3.19
CA ALA A 1096 -35.92 -5.35 2.80
C ALA A 1096 -36.01 -6.85 2.50
N VAL A 1097 -35.10 -7.41 1.71
CA VAL A 1097 -35.09 -8.86 1.40
C VAL A 1097 -34.90 -9.69 2.66
N VAL A 1098 -33.96 -9.32 3.54
CA VAL A 1098 -33.65 -10.08 4.76
C VAL A 1098 -34.84 -10.10 5.72
N PHE A 1099 -35.48 -8.95 5.98
CA PHE A 1099 -36.56 -8.85 6.99
C PHE A 1099 -37.96 -9.16 6.45
N LEU A 1100 -38.28 -8.85 5.18
CA LEU A 1100 -39.58 -9.20 4.60
C LEU A 1100 -39.67 -10.65 4.14
N ILE A 1101 -38.55 -11.24 3.72
CA ILE A 1101 -38.56 -12.54 3.04
C ILE A 1101 -37.68 -13.55 3.78
N GLY A 1102 -36.41 -13.22 4.03
CA GLY A 1102 -35.41 -14.12 4.60
C GLY A 1102 -35.84 -14.75 5.93
N PHE A 1103 -36.00 -13.93 6.97
CA PHE A 1103 -36.40 -14.39 8.30
C PHE A 1103 -37.80 -15.04 8.35
N PRO A 1104 -38.85 -14.47 7.71
CA PRO A 1104 -40.17 -15.09 7.65
C PRO A 1104 -40.16 -16.47 6.99
N ILE A 1105 -39.54 -16.65 5.82
CA ILE A 1105 -39.45 -17.95 5.16
C ILE A 1105 -38.72 -18.96 6.06
N GLY A 1106 -37.57 -18.56 6.60
CA GLY A 1106 -36.78 -19.43 7.50
C GLY A 1106 -37.60 -19.94 8.68
N SER A 1107 -38.47 -19.10 9.24
CA SER A 1107 -39.31 -19.47 10.38
C SER A 1107 -40.50 -20.39 10.01
N VAL A 1108 -40.94 -20.38 8.75
CA VAL A 1108 -42.01 -21.26 8.22
C VAL A 1108 -41.47 -22.65 7.81
N LEU A 1109 -40.20 -22.75 7.42
CA LEU A 1109 -39.57 -24.01 7.03
C LEU A 1109 -39.60 -25.07 8.15
N MET A 1110 -39.48 -24.68 9.42
CA MET A 1110 -39.61 -25.63 10.55
C MET A 1110 -41.00 -26.25 10.67
N PRO A 1111 -42.09 -25.46 10.74
CA PRO A 1111 -43.45 -25.98 10.70
C PRO A 1111 -43.79 -26.87 9.51
N LEU A 1112 -43.26 -26.58 8.31
CA LEU A 1112 -43.62 -27.28 7.07
C LEU A 1112 -42.80 -28.54 6.81
N LEU A 1113 -41.47 -28.47 6.95
CA LEU A 1113 -40.56 -29.56 6.58
C LEU A 1113 -40.11 -30.39 7.77
N GLY A 1114 -40.22 -29.87 9.00
CA GLY A 1114 -39.80 -30.56 10.23
C GLY A 1114 -38.29 -30.81 10.35
N LYS A 1115 -37.46 -30.32 9.42
CA LYS A 1115 -36.01 -30.52 9.41
C LYS A 1115 -35.26 -29.31 9.99
N TRP A 1116 -34.66 -29.50 11.16
CA TRP A 1116 -33.94 -28.44 11.90
C TRP A 1116 -32.73 -27.89 11.15
N LEU A 1117 -32.01 -28.74 10.40
CA LEU A 1117 -30.84 -28.33 9.62
C LEU A 1117 -31.21 -27.31 8.53
N ILE A 1118 -32.31 -27.53 7.80
CA ILE A 1118 -32.76 -26.62 6.73
C ILE A 1118 -33.12 -25.25 7.30
N HIS A 1119 -33.79 -25.23 8.45
CA HIS A 1119 -34.09 -23.99 9.16
C HIS A 1119 -32.83 -23.28 9.63
N ALA A 1120 -31.92 -23.98 10.30
CA ALA A 1120 -30.69 -23.39 10.80
C ALA A 1120 -29.83 -22.80 9.67
N SER A 1121 -29.64 -23.54 8.57
CA SER A 1121 -28.89 -23.07 7.40
C SER A 1121 -29.51 -21.82 6.78
N TRP A 1122 -30.82 -21.80 6.55
CA TRP A 1122 -31.49 -20.63 5.98
C TRP A 1122 -31.44 -19.41 6.91
N GLN A 1123 -31.61 -19.62 8.22
CA GLN A 1123 -31.55 -18.54 9.20
C GLN A 1123 -30.14 -17.96 9.35
N ILE A 1124 -29.08 -18.77 9.21
CA ILE A 1124 -27.69 -18.28 9.20
C ILE A 1124 -27.44 -17.39 7.98
N ILE A 1125 -27.96 -17.76 6.80
CA ILE A 1125 -27.82 -16.93 5.58
C ILE A 1125 -28.50 -15.57 5.78
N ALA A 1126 -29.72 -15.54 6.30
CA ALA A 1126 -30.43 -14.30 6.60
C ALA A 1126 -29.70 -13.46 7.66
N PHE A 1127 -29.12 -14.10 8.68
CA PHE A 1127 -28.35 -13.44 9.74
C PHE A 1127 -27.07 -12.78 9.21
N VAL A 1128 -26.32 -13.46 8.32
CA VAL A 1128 -25.14 -12.87 7.66
C VAL A 1128 -25.55 -11.72 6.74
N GLY A 1129 -26.62 -11.89 5.95
CA GLY A 1129 -27.16 -10.84 5.10
C GLY A 1129 -27.57 -9.58 5.87
N MET A 1130 -28.11 -9.72 7.07
CA MET A 1130 -28.42 -8.60 7.97
C MET A 1130 -27.16 -7.81 8.34
N TRP A 1131 -26.05 -8.45 8.71
CA TRP A 1131 -24.82 -7.74 9.08
C TRP A 1131 -24.15 -7.05 7.88
N ILE A 1132 -24.23 -7.66 6.70
CA ILE A 1132 -23.78 -7.03 5.45
C ILE A 1132 -24.61 -5.77 5.18
N GLY A 1133 -25.93 -5.86 5.24
CA GLY A 1133 -26.80 -4.71 5.10
C GLY A 1133 -26.51 -3.64 6.15
N PHE A 1134 -26.26 -4.02 7.41
CA PHE A 1134 -26.00 -3.08 8.51
C PHE A 1134 -24.69 -2.34 8.31
N GLY A 1135 -23.63 -3.03 7.85
CA GLY A 1135 -22.35 -2.42 7.50
C GLY A 1135 -22.48 -1.39 6.38
N ILE A 1136 -23.23 -1.71 5.32
CA ILE A 1136 -23.51 -0.78 4.22
C ILE A 1136 -24.34 0.42 4.71
N GLY A 1137 -25.34 0.18 5.57
CA GLY A 1137 -26.15 1.23 6.17
C GLY A 1137 -25.35 2.16 7.07
N LYS A 1138 -24.36 1.63 7.79
CA LYS A 1138 -23.40 2.45 8.56
C LYS A 1138 -22.58 3.35 7.66
N ILE A 1139 -22.05 2.82 6.55
CA ILE A 1139 -21.30 3.62 5.59
C ILE A 1139 -22.19 4.71 4.98
N ALA A 1140 -23.44 4.40 4.67
CA ALA A 1140 -24.41 5.38 4.17
C ALA A 1140 -24.73 6.47 5.21
N ALA A 1141 -24.92 6.10 6.47
CA ALA A 1141 -25.22 7.04 7.55
C ALA A 1141 -24.01 7.88 7.99
N ASP A 1142 -22.79 7.32 7.99
CA ASP A 1142 -21.55 8.06 8.26
C ASP A 1142 -21.27 9.11 7.15
N ARG A 1143 -21.70 8.85 5.90
CA ARG A 1143 -21.65 9.83 4.81
C ARG A 1143 -22.72 10.92 4.93
N GLY A 1144 -23.91 10.58 5.45
CA GLY A 1144 -25.00 11.52 5.72
C GLY A 1144 -24.85 12.36 6.99
N GLY A 1145 -23.98 11.95 7.93
CA GLY A 1145 -23.68 12.71 9.16
C GLY A 1145 -24.65 12.52 10.34
N ASP A 1146 -25.62 11.60 10.23
CA ASP A 1146 -26.74 11.46 11.18
C ASP A 1146 -26.71 10.14 11.98
N TRP A 1147 -25.52 9.70 12.40
CA TRP A 1147 -25.39 8.51 13.24
C TRP A 1147 -25.95 8.77 14.65
N PHE A 1148 -27.06 8.11 14.98
CA PHE A 1148 -27.87 8.19 16.23
C PHE A 1148 -28.90 9.32 16.38
N HIS A 1149 -29.12 10.16 15.38
CA HIS A 1149 -30.21 11.16 15.43
C HIS A 1149 -31.48 10.70 14.72
N GLU A 1150 -31.36 9.85 13.70
CA GLU A 1150 -32.50 9.35 12.92
C GLU A 1150 -33.19 8.14 13.56
N PRO A 1151 -34.52 8.15 13.75
CA PRO A 1151 -35.27 7.04 14.36
C PRO A 1151 -35.09 5.69 13.66
N HIS A 1152 -34.94 5.68 12.33
CA HIS A 1152 -34.66 4.47 11.56
C HIS A 1152 -33.31 3.84 11.90
N VAL A 1153 -32.27 4.68 12.05
CA VAL A 1153 -30.91 4.24 12.38
C VAL A 1153 -30.89 3.69 13.80
N VAL A 1154 -31.48 4.40 14.76
CA VAL A 1154 -31.53 3.98 16.17
C VAL A 1154 -32.31 2.67 16.32
N LEU A 1155 -33.51 2.57 15.76
CA LEU A 1155 -34.35 1.38 15.85
C LEU A 1155 -33.71 0.19 15.11
N GLY A 1156 -33.11 0.42 13.95
CA GLY A 1156 -32.40 -0.59 13.17
C GLY A 1156 -31.18 -1.16 13.89
N THR A 1157 -30.38 -0.32 14.54
CA THR A 1157 -29.25 -0.78 15.37
C THR A 1157 -29.72 -1.64 16.54
N ILE A 1158 -30.79 -1.23 17.24
CA ILE A 1158 -31.37 -2.01 18.35
C ILE A 1158 -31.83 -3.39 17.84
N VAL A 1159 -32.56 -3.44 16.73
CA VAL A 1159 -33.04 -4.70 16.14
C VAL A 1159 -31.88 -5.64 15.79
N CYS A 1160 -30.82 -5.13 15.16
CA CYS A 1160 -29.66 -5.94 14.79
C CYS A 1160 -28.93 -6.51 16.01
N VAL A 1161 -28.75 -5.71 17.07
CA VAL A 1161 -28.12 -6.15 18.33
C VAL A 1161 -28.98 -7.22 19.02
N LEU A 1162 -30.29 -7.01 19.11
CA LEU A 1162 -31.22 -7.97 19.69
C LEU A 1162 -31.26 -9.31 18.92
N MET A 1163 -30.91 -9.31 17.62
CA MET A 1163 -30.80 -10.52 16.81
C MET A 1163 -29.65 -11.46 17.15
N ILE A 1164 -28.62 -11.00 17.85
CA ILE A 1164 -27.53 -11.88 18.34
C ILE A 1164 -28.05 -12.94 19.32
N VAL A 1165 -29.12 -12.64 20.05
CA VAL A 1165 -29.70 -13.55 21.07
C VAL A 1165 -30.46 -14.72 20.43
N GLN A 1166 -30.94 -14.59 19.19
CA GLN A 1166 -31.78 -15.60 18.54
C GLN A 1166 -31.06 -16.93 18.24
N PRO A 1167 -29.86 -16.95 17.65
CA PRO A 1167 -29.11 -18.20 17.45
C PRO A 1167 -28.82 -18.95 18.75
N ILE A 1168 -28.51 -18.22 19.84
CA ILE A 1168 -28.23 -18.81 21.16
C ILE A 1168 -29.50 -19.48 21.71
N LEU A 1169 -30.63 -18.76 21.70
CA LEU A 1169 -31.91 -19.32 22.13
C LEU A 1169 -32.38 -20.47 21.23
N GLY A 1170 -32.09 -20.43 19.93
CA GLY A 1170 -32.39 -21.49 18.98
C GLY A 1170 -31.61 -22.78 19.23
N TRP A 1171 -30.31 -22.67 19.53
CA TRP A 1171 -29.48 -23.81 19.92
C TRP A 1171 -29.93 -24.42 21.26
N MET A 1172 -30.19 -23.57 22.26
CA MET A 1172 -30.71 -24.02 23.56
C MET A 1172 -32.09 -24.68 23.42
N HIS A 1173 -32.96 -24.13 22.56
CA HIS A 1173 -34.25 -24.73 22.21
C HIS A 1173 -34.07 -26.12 21.60
N HIS A 1174 -33.18 -26.27 20.61
CA HIS A 1174 -32.95 -27.55 19.94
C HIS A 1174 -32.40 -28.60 20.92
N ARG A 1175 -31.38 -28.25 21.71
CA ARG A 1175 -30.79 -29.15 22.73
C ARG A 1175 -31.83 -29.62 23.74
N ASN A 1176 -32.66 -28.71 24.24
CA ASN A 1176 -33.71 -29.04 25.21
C ASN A 1176 -34.85 -29.86 24.57
N TYR A 1177 -35.20 -29.58 23.32
CA TYR A 1177 -36.22 -30.32 22.61
C TYR A 1177 -35.78 -31.78 22.34
N VAL A 1178 -34.52 -31.99 21.93
CA VAL A 1178 -33.94 -33.33 21.78
C VAL A 1178 -33.88 -34.07 23.12
N LYS A 1179 -33.53 -33.37 24.22
CA LYS A 1179 -33.40 -33.98 25.55
C LYS A 1179 -34.74 -34.35 26.19
N TYR A 1180 -35.72 -33.47 26.16
CA TYR A 1180 -36.98 -33.64 26.90
C TYR A 1180 -38.15 -34.09 26.03
N GLN A 1181 -37.99 -34.14 24.70
CA GLN A 1181 -39.03 -34.52 23.73
C GLN A 1181 -40.34 -33.74 23.89
N ARG A 1182 -40.28 -32.56 24.53
CA ARG A 1182 -41.39 -31.64 24.77
C ARG A 1182 -40.90 -30.20 24.71
N ARG A 1183 -41.81 -29.25 24.48
CA ARG A 1183 -41.48 -27.81 24.53
C ARG A 1183 -41.16 -27.39 25.96
N THR A 1184 -40.08 -26.63 26.11
CA THR A 1184 -39.65 -26.05 27.40
C THR A 1184 -39.94 -24.55 27.43
N THR A 1185 -39.76 -23.89 28.58
CA THR A 1185 -39.92 -22.42 28.70
C THR A 1185 -39.03 -21.65 27.72
N ILE A 1186 -37.78 -22.11 27.55
CA ILE A 1186 -36.83 -21.58 26.54
C ILE A 1186 -37.40 -21.73 25.12
N SER A 1187 -38.17 -22.78 24.86
CA SER A 1187 -38.82 -22.95 23.57
C SER A 1187 -39.87 -21.88 23.26
N TYR A 1188 -40.66 -21.49 24.25
CA TYR A 1188 -41.61 -20.39 24.08
C TYR A 1188 -40.89 -19.04 23.98
N GLY A 1189 -39.80 -18.86 24.74
CA GLY A 1189 -38.94 -17.68 24.68
C GLY A 1189 -38.38 -17.45 23.27
N HIS A 1190 -37.69 -18.42 22.68
CA HIS A 1190 -37.12 -18.34 21.33
C HIS A 1190 -38.17 -17.95 20.27
N ILE A 1191 -39.33 -18.63 20.28
CA ILE A 1191 -40.39 -18.45 19.28
C ILE A 1191 -41.02 -17.06 19.37
N TRP A 1192 -41.44 -16.63 20.56
CA TRP A 1192 -42.14 -15.35 20.73
C TRP A 1192 -41.21 -14.15 20.64
N TYR A 1193 -39.99 -14.27 21.18
CA TYR A 1193 -38.94 -13.26 21.02
C TYR A 1193 -38.60 -13.03 19.54
N GLY A 1194 -38.56 -14.10 18.74
CA GLY A 1194 -38.23 -14.00 17.31
C GLY A 1194 -39.33 -13.33 16.52
N ARG A 1195 -40.59 -13.66 16.82
CA ARG A 1195 -41.76 -13.02 16.22
C ARG A 1195 -41.81 -11.52 16.50
N ALA A 1196 -41.56 -11.13 17.75
CA ALA A 1196 -41.58 -9.73 18.15
C ALA A 1196 -40.54 -8.91 17.37
N ILE A 1197 -39.30 -9.40 17.28
CA ILE A 1197 -38.23 -8.64 16.64
C ILE A 1197 -38.36 -8.60 15.12
N MET A 1198 -38.86 -9.66 14.49
CA MET A 1198 -39.18 -9.62 13.05
C MET A 1198 -40.20 -8.53 12.73
N ILE A 1199 -41.25 -8.37 13.54
CA ILE A 1199 -42.26 -7.32 13.35
C ILE A 1199 -41.62 -5.94 13.48
N VAL A 1200 -40.80 -5.72 14.52
CA VAL A 1200 -40.09 -4.45 14.70
C VAL A 1200 -39.13 -4.17 13.54
N GLY A 1201 -38.45 -5.19 13.01
CA GLY A 1201 -37.57 -5.07 11.84
C GLY A 1201 -38.31 -4.72 10.54
N ILE A 1202 -39.51 -5.28 10.32
CA ILE A 1202 -40.36 -4.92 9.17
C ILE A 1202 -40.86 -3.48 9.30
N ILE A 1203 -41.29 -3.06 10.50
CA ILE A 1203 -41.67 -1.66 10.75
C ILE A 1203 -40.48 -0.73 10.49
N ASN A 1204 -39.29 -1.09 10.98
CA ASN A 1204 -38.08 -0.31 10.75
C ASN A 1204 -37.75 -0.18 9.25
N GLY A 1205 -37.93 -1.25 8.46
CA GLY A 1205 -37.77 -1.20 7.01
C GLY A 1205 -38.76 -0.26 6.33
N GLY A 1206 -40.00 -0.19 6.81
CA GLY A 1206 -40.98 0.80 6.35
C GLY A 1206 -40.59 2.25 6.67
N ILE A 1207 -40.05 2.51 7.87
CA ILE A 1207 -39.53 3.83 8.25
C ILE A 1207 -38.30 4.20 7.38
N GLY A 1208 -37.46 3.23 7.03
CA GLY A 1208 -36.30 3.44 6.14
C GLY A 1208 -36.70 3.84 4.72
N LEU A 1209 -37.79 3.28 4.17
CA LEU A 1209 -38.33 3.69 2.87
C LEU A 1209 -38.92 5.11 2.89
N GLN A 1210 -39.46 5.52 4.04
CA GLN A 1210 -39.94 6.88 4.25
C GLN A 1210 -38.78 7.88 4.33
N LEU A 1211 -37.67 7.49 4.97
CA LEU A 1211 -36.43 8.28 5.04
C LEU A 1211 -35.79 8.45 3.65
N SER A 1212 -35.88 7.43 2.79
CA SER A 1212 -35.26 7.46 1.45
C SER A 1212 -36.14 8.11 0.37
N SER A 1213 -37.21 8.85 0.75
CA SER A 1213 -38.17 9.47 -0.19
C SER A 1213 -38.65 8.52 -1.30
N ALA A 1214 -38.80 7.23 -0.99
CA ALA A 1214 -39.02 6.21 -2.00
C ALA A 1214 -40.32 6.44 -2.78
N SER A 1215 -40.31 6.15 -4.08
CA SER A 1215 -41.49 6.32 -4.93
C SER A 1215 -42.72 5.61 -4.35
N THR A 1216 -43.91 6.18 -4.55
CA THR A 1216 -45.18 5.57 -4.11
C THR A 1216 -45.31 4.13 -4.60
N ALA A 1217 -44.76 3.80 -5.79
CA ALA A 1217 -44.73 2.45 -6.32
C ALA A 1217 -43.89 1.47 -5.47
N LEU A 1218 -42.73 1.89 -4.96
CA LEU A 1218 -41.89 1.07 -4.08
C LEU A 1218 -42.50 0.88 -2.69
N ILE A 1219 -43.11 1.94 -2.13
CA ILE A 1219 -43.82 1.87 -0.84
C ILE A 1219 -45.02 0.90 -0.96
N VAL A 1220 -45.79 1.00 -2.05
CA VAL A 1220 -46.89 0.09 -2.35
C VAL A 1220 -46.38 -1.34 -2.57
N GLY A 1221 -45.28 -1.51 -3.31
CA GLY A 1221 -44.65 -2.82 -3.54
C GLY A 1221 -44.18 -3.50 -2.25
N TYR A 1222 -43.47 -2.77 -1.38
CA TYR A 1222 -43.03 -3.24 -0.07
C TYR A 1222 -44.22 -3.66 0.80
N SER A 1223 -45.29 -2.86 0.81
CA SER A 1223 -46.51 -3.12 1.56
C SER A 1223 -47.24 -4.38 1.07
N ILE A 1224 -47.36 -4.56 -0.25
CA ILE A 1224 -47.99 -5.76 -0.85
C ILE A 1224 -47.20 -7.02 -0.48
N VAL A 1225 -45.87 -6.98 -0.61
CA VAL A 1225 -45.01 -8.13 -0.28
C VAL A 1225 -45.11 -8.45 1.22
N GLY A 1226 -45.08 -7.44 2.09
CA GLY A 1226 -45.24 -7.62 3.53
C GLY A 1226 -46.58 -8.25 3.91
N ILE A 1227 -47.68 -7.82 3.29
CA ILE A 1227 -49.02 -8.40 3.50
C ILE A 1227 -49.05 -9.86 3.02
N LEU A 1228 -48.53 -10.14 1.82
CA LEU A 1228 -48.56 -11.48 1.23
C LEU A 1228 -47.73 -12.48 2.04
N VAL A 1229 -46.52 -12.11 2.46
CA VAL A 1229 -45.68 -12.97 3.30
C VAL A 1229 -46.31 -13.17 4.68
N SER A 1230 -46.91 -12.14 5.28
CA SER A 1230 -47.63 -12.26 6.56
C SER A 1230 -48.84 -13.19 6.45
N ALA A 1231 -49.57 -13.15 5.33
CA ALA A 1231 -50.69 -14.04 5.04
C ALA A 1231 -50.21 -15.51 4.88
N ILE A 1232 -49.10 -15.73 4.16
CA ILE A 1232 -48.49 -17.08 4.03
C ILE A 1232 -48.02 -17.59 5.40
N TYR A 1233 -47.39 -16.74 6.21
CA TYR A 1233 -46.95 -17.07 7.56
C TYR A 1233 -48.13 -17.48 8.45
N ALA A 1234 -49.22 -16.70 8.42
CA ALA A 1234 -50.44 -16.99 9.15
C ALA A 1234 -51.11 -18.30 8.66
N ALA A 1235 -51.20 -18.52 7.35
CA ALA A 1235 -51.74 -19.74 6.77
C ALA A 1235 -50.93 -21.00 7.18
N GLY A 1236 -49.60 -20.90 7.19
CA GLY A 1236 -48.72 -21.97 7.67
C GLY A 1236 -48.93 -22.28 9.16
N ALA A 1237 -49.12 -21.25 9.99
CA ALA A 1237 -49.43 -21.42 11.41
C ALA A 1237 -50.81 -22.05 11.64
N VAL A 1238 -51.85 -21.58 10.92
CA VAL A 1238 -53.23 -22.11 11.01
C VAL A 1238 -53.30 -23.56 10.54
N ARG A 1239 -52.64 -23.90 9.43
CA ARG A 1239 -52.59 -25.29 8.91
C ARG A 1239 -52.03 -26.25 9.95
N LYS A 1240 -51.01 -25.85 10.71
CA LYS A 1240 -50.43 -26.66 11.79
C LYS A 1240 -51.39 -26.85 12.96
N VAL A 1241 -52.13 -25.81 13.36
CA VAL A 1241 -53.16 -25.91 14.41
C VAL A 1241 -54.29 -26.83 13.98
N VAL A 1242 -54.74 -26.74 12.72
CA VAL A 1242 -55.76 -27.61 12.14
C VAL A 1242 -55.27 -29.06 12.06
N GLN A 1243 -54.03 -29.31 11.65
CA GLN A 1243 -53.44 -30.65 11.65
C GLN A 1243 -53.31 -31.25 13.05
N MET A 1244 -52.98 -30.44 14.06
CA MET A 1244 -52.93 -30.89 15.46
C MET A 1244 -54.34 -31.25 15.96
N LYS A 1245 -55.34 -30.39 15.74
CA LYS A 1245 -56.73 -30.68 16.10
C LYS A 1245 -57.30 -31.89 15.35
N ARG A 1246 -56.91 -32.10 14.09
CA ARG A 1246 -57.35 -33.26 13.30
C ARG A 1246 -56.72 -34.56 13.81
N LYS A 1247 -55.43 -34.56 14.17
CA LYS A 1247 -54.78 -35.71 14.83
C LYS A 1247 -55.36 -36.00 16.21
N GLU A 1248 -55.67 -34.96 16.98
CA GLU A 1248 -56.32 -35.08 18.29
C GLU A 1248 -57.74 -35.65 18.15
N HIS A 1249 -58.50 -35.20 17.16
CA HIS A 1249 -59.82 -35.73 16.84
C HIS A 1249 -59.77 -37.16 16.27
N GLU A 1250 -58.77 -37.50 15.44
CA GLU A 1250 -58.52 -38.87 14.95
C GLU A 1250 -58.17 -39.81 16.13
N LEU A 1251 -57.30 -39.38 17.04
CA LEU A 1251 -56.95 -40.11 18.27
C LEU A 1251 -58.15 -40.32 19.22
N LEU A 1252 -59.05 -39.34 19.31
CA LEU A 1252 -60.29 -39.41 20.11
C LEU A 1252 -61.42 -40.17 19.42
N SER A 1253 -61.40 -40.29 18.09
CA SER A 1253 -62.44 -40.99 17.30
C SER A 1253 -62.11 -42.46 17.00
N ASP A 1254 -60.90 -42.92 17.32
CA ASP A 1254 -60.50 -44.31 17.13
C ASP A 1254 -61.11 -45.21 18.24
N PRO A 1255 -62.03 -46.14 17.92
CA PRO A 1255 -62.67 -47.02 18.90
C PRO A 1255 -61.67 -47.91 19.65
N SER A 1256 -60.47 -48.15 19.09
CA SER A 1256 -59.44 -48.99 19.69
C SER A 1256 -58.79 -48.38 20.94
N ASN A 1257 -58.80 -47.05 21.09
CA ASN A 1257 -58.26 -46.38 22.29
C ASN A 1257 -59.23 -46.44 23.49
N SER A 1258 -60.53 -46.66 23.27
CA SER A 1258 -61.49 -46.91 24.35
C SER A 1258 -61.35 -48.29 25.00
N ALA A 1259 -60.67 -49.24 24.34
CA ALA A 1259 -60.39 -50.56 24.87
C ALA A 1259 -59.10 -50.64 25.73
N LEU A 1260 -58.26 -49.60 25.70
CA LEU A 1260 -56.99 -49.53 26.43
C LEU A 1260 -57.11 -48.85 27.82
N GLU A 1261 -58.16 -48.07 28.08
CA GLU A 1261 -58.43 -47.49 29.42
C GLU A 1261 -59.12 -48.46 30.40
N LEU A 1262 -59.48 -49.67 29.98
CA LEU A 1262 -60.02 -50.72 30.89
C LEU A 1262 -58.94 -51.71 31.40
N ARG A 1263 -57.65 -51.40 31.21
CA ARG A 1263 -56.53 -52.22 31.72
C ARG A 1263 -55.30 -51.43 32.20
N ALA A 1264 -55.45 -50.16 32.59
CA ALA A 1264 -54.41 -49.37 33.25
C ALA A 1264 -54.97 -48.61 34.46
#